data_AF-A0A358AGW7-F1
#
_entry.id   AF-A0A358AGW7-F1
#
_cell.length_a   1.000
_cell.length_b   1.000
_cell.length_c   1.000
_cell.angle_alpha   90.00
_cell.angle_beta   90.00
_cell.angle_gamma   90.00
#
_symmetry.space_group_name_H-M   'P 1'
#
loop_
_entity.id
_entity.type
_entity.pdbx_description
1 polymer ?
#
loop_
_entity_poly.entity_id
_entity_poly.type
_entity_poly.pdbx_seq_one_letter_code
_entity_poly.pdbx_strand_id
1 'polypeptide(L)'
;MKTKSGEKRGYLRLNSVFPVKYQLIKTQTGESVWHQGFTGNVSDGGICLEFSDVDKEILALLDSPQEVRLNLRINIPAFGHPVSASAKVSWFKKEQDRFGHYAVGLRYDHITEKDRKKIMRFAYSKVLLPRLALGIIVILFLSAGIILYNNFRLSSDNKKLVKDMVNVLKDSSESKSELENIRKDKAGLDSRLRESESKIKAFDEQLKEKEEELKMIEEDNTEMLSEKEFEIQKLKLRIIEQGKDRAGLLEKMGDLGRKEETVSIKLNEIKEKKTILEKASFERMYQWVKLHQNPRTGLIISFEGDGGLSDQAFTYDQALSVIAFSYFKDYEPAKKILDFYKSRPEQKSGFYNGYYVSTGEASEFTVHSGPNLWLGIAVLQYTKFSQDNSYLPLAKNIARWIMKIQDEDSGKGLRGGPNTLWYSTEHNLDGFAFFSMLYKITQEDSYRDAGLSILFWLKANAYDSLDIPIKRGKGDATIATDTYAWSIASLGPQRLIDLGMDPEAIMRFAKDNCGVEVEFQRPDNGSVLVKGFDFARARHIARGGVISAEWTAQMALSYKLLSRYFAAKDDIEKELIYKNKAEEYLEELSKMIISSPSRTGQGQGCLPYASSDFVDTGHGWTTPKGENTGSLSATIYAILAYYGFNPLELSK
;
A
#
# COMPACT_ATOMS: atom_id res chain seq x y z
N MET A 1 22.88 -27.23 -56.85
CA MET A 1 22.54 -28.48 -57.58
C MET A 1 21.73 -28.14 -58.81
N LYS A 2 22.09 -28.78 -59.94
CA LYS A 2 21.66 -28.49 -61.31
C LYS A 2 20.13 -28.54 -61.52
N THR A 3 19.68 -27.61 -62.36
CA THR A 3 18.36 -27.46 -62.97
C THR A 3 17.94 -28.67 -63.82
N LYS A 4 16.71 -29.16 -63.60
CA LYS A 4 15.97 -30.02 -64.54
C LYS A 4 14.64 -29.35 -64.92
N SER A 5 14.58 -28.97 -66.19
CA SER A 5 13.43 -28.97 -67.14
C SER A 5 11.99 -28.91 -66.60
N GLY A 6 11.25 -27.88 -67.06
CA GLY A 6 9.79 -27.90 -67.25
C GLY A 6 8.94 -27.56 -66.02
N GLU A 7 8.62 -26.26 -65.84
CA GLU A 7 7.62 -25.66 -64.93
C GLU A 7 6.94 -26.56 -63.88
N LYS A 8 7.66 -26.98 -62.82
CA LYS A 8 7.01 -27.28 -61.53
C LYS A 8 6.71 -25.96 -60.81
N ARG A 9 5.66 -25.25 -61.23
CA ARG A 9 5.17 -24.07 -60.50
C ARG A 9 4.81 -24.50 -59.07
N GLY A 10 5.41 -23.86 -58.07
CA GLY A 10 5.17 -24.15 -56.67
C GLY A 10 3.75 -23.75 -56.29
N TYR A 11 2.81 -24.70 -56.30
CA TYR A 11 1.49 -24.48 -55.72
C TYR A 11 1.64 -24.16 -54.23
N LEU A 12 0.91 -23.16 -53.76
CA LEU A 12 0.70 -22.94 -52.35
C LEU A 12 -0.30 -24.01 -51.87
N ARG A 13 0.20 -24.94 -51.04
CA ARG A 13 -0.62 -26.00 -50.45
C ARG A 13 -1.44 -25.45 -49.30
N LEU A 14 -2.74 -25.68 -49.34
CA LEU A 14 -3.70 -25.25 -48.35
C LEU A 14 -4.19 -26.46 -47.55
N ASN A 15 -4.39 -26.26 -46.25
CA ASN A 15 -5.02 -27.26 -45.37
C ASN A 15 -6.56 -27.29 -45.50
N SER A 16 -7.11 -26.53 -46.46
CA SER A 16 -8.53 -26.47 -46.78
C SER A 16 -8.71 -26.63 -48.29
N VAL A 17 -9.76 -27.34 -48.71
CA VAL A 17 -10.07 -27.55 -50.12
C VAL A 17 -11.10 -26.53 -50.63
N PHE A 18 -10.92 -26.04 -51.84
CA PHE A 18 -11.92 -25.27 -52.58
C PHE A 18 -12.74 -26.20 -53.44
N PRO A 19 -14.08 -26.24 -53.29
CA PRO A 19 -14.93 -26.89 -54.27
C PRO A 19 -14.84 -26.18 -55.61
N VAL A 20 -14.58 -26.94 -56.67
CA VAL A 20 -14.48 -26.43 -58.04
C VAL A 20 -15.51 -27.15 -58.89
N LYS A 21 -16.42 -26.41 -59.50
CA LYS A 21 -17.21 -26.94 -60.62
C LYS A 21 -16.44 -26.72 -61.89
N TYR A 22 -16.32 -27.74 -62.74
CA TYR A 22 -15.62 -27.64 -64.00
C TYR A 22 -16.47 -28.15 -65.16
N GLN A 23 -16.23 -27.61 -66.34
CA GLN A 23 -16.95 -27.94 -67.56
C GLN A 23 -15.96 -28.02 -68.71
N LEU A 24 -15.89 -29.15 -69.41
CA LEU A 24 -15.00 -29.31 -70.56
C LEU A 24 -15.65 -28.69 -71.80
N ILE A 25 -14.91 -27.83 -72.50
CA ILE A 25 -15.34 -27.24 -73.76
C ILE A 25 -14.75 -28.08 -74.89
N LYS A 26 -15.57 -28.94 -75.50
CA LYS A 26 -15.23 -29.57 -76.79
C LYS A 26 -15.65 -28.59 -77.89
N THR A 27 -14.81 -28.41 -78.90
CA THR A 27 -14.94 -27.31 -79.88
C THR A 27 -16.18 -27.38 -80.78
N GLN A 28 -17.06 -28.38 -80.65
CA GLN A 28 -18.27 -28.51 -81.46
C GLN A 28 -19.43 -29.13 -80.66
N THR A 29 -20.48 -28.32 -80.45
CA THR A 29 -21.89 -28.66 -80.21
C THR A 29 -22.21 -29.90 -79.34
N GLY A 30 -22.46 -29.67 -78.05
CA GLY A 30 -23.13 -30.59 -77.13
C GLY A 30 -23.23 -29.94 -75.75
N GLU A 31 -24.39 -30.02 -75.08
CA GLU A 31 -24.59 -29.48 -73.73
C GLU A 31 -23.58 -30.09 -72.75
N SER A 32 -22.62 -29.28 -72.31
CA SER A 32 -21.52 -29.72 -71.47
C SER A 32 -21.96 -29.71 -70.00
N VAL A 33 -21.97 -30.88 -69.36
CA VAL A 33 -22.39 -31.04 -67.97
C VAL A 33 -21.33 -30.45 -67.03
N TRP A 34 -21.77 -29.80 -65.95
CA TRP A 34 -20.87 -29.33 -64.89
C TRP A 34 -20.51 -30.48 -63.96
N HIS A 35 -19.23 -30.81 -63.90
CA HIS A 35 -18.67 -31.80 -62.99
C HIS A 35 -18.13 -31.12 -61.72
N GLN A 36 -17.91 -31.90 -60.66
CA GLN A 36 -17.38 -31.41 -59.39
C GLN A 36 -15.99 -31.98 -59.13
N GLY A 37 -15.12 -31.14 -58.57
CA GLY A 37 -13.81 -31.50 -58.07
C GLY A 37 -13.40 -30.55 -56.96
N PHE A 38 -12.17 -30.70 -56.48
CA PHE A 38 -11.65 -29.93 -55.37
C PHE A 38 -10.22 -29.48 -55.66
N THR A 39 -9.77 -28.41 -55.01
CA THR A 39 -8.35 -28.04 -55.03
C THR A 39 -7.88 -27.61 -53.65
N GLY A 40 -6.80 -28.21 -53.17
CA GLY A 40 -6.01 -27.72 -52.03
C GLY A 40 -4.71 -27.03 -52.47
N ASN A 41 -4.51 -26.83 -53.76
CA ASN A 41 -3.21 -26.52 -54.37
C ASN A 41 -3.38 -25.40 -55.39
N VAL A 42 -3.06 -24.17 -55.00
CA VAL A 42 -3.32 -22.97 -55.82
C VAL A 42 -2.06 -22.17 -56.11
N SER A 43 -2.01 -21.52 -57.27
CA SER A 43 -0.91 -20.65 -57.68
C SER A 43 -1.46 -19.43 -58.43
N ASP A 44 -0.63 -18.40 -58.61
CA ASP A 44 -1.06 -17.19 -59.34
C ASP A 44 -1.46 -17.51 -60.80
N GLY A 45 -0.83 -18.54 -61.39
CA GLY A 45 -1.06 -18.94 -62.78
C GLY A 45 -2.04 -20.11 -62.98
N GLY A 46 -2.60 -20.71 -61.93
CA GLY A 46 -3.41 -21.92 -62.06
C GLY A 46 -3.66 -22.69 -60.76
N ILE A 47 -4.38 -23.82 -60.85
CA ILE A 47 -4.71 -24.72 -59.72
C ILE A 47 -4.41 -26.17 -60.08
N CYS A 48 -4.20 -27.01 -59.06
CA CYS A 48 -4.25 -28.46 -59.23
C CYS A 48 -5.64 -28.93 -58.82
N LEU A 49 -6.42 -29.37 -59.81
CA LEU A 49 -7.76 -29.90 -59.65
C LEU A 49 -7.69 -31.41 -59.35
N GLU A 50 -8.35 -31.84 -58.29
CA GLU A 50 -8.42 -33.22 -57.84
C GLU A 50 -9.87 -33.70 -57.91
N PHE A 51 -10.09 -34.93 -58.38
CA PHE A 51 -11.40 -35.55 -58.45
C PHE A 51 -11.31 -37.09 -58.39
N SER A 52 -12.45 -37.70 -58.10
CA SER A 52 -12.63 -39.15 -57.93
C SER A 52 -13.76 -39.65 -58.81
N ASP A 53 -13.70 -40.92 -59.21
CA ASP A 53 -14.79 -41.63 -59.91
C ASP A 53 -15.33 -40.89 -61.15
N VAL A 54 -14.41 -40.52 -62.04
CA VAL A 54 -14.72 -39.80 -63.28
C VAL A 54 -14.92 -40.76 -64.45
N ASP A 55 -15.89 -40.45 -65.30
CA ASP A 55 -16.25 -41.23 -66.48
C ASP A 55 -15.04 -41.50 -67.39
N LYS A 56 -14.96 -42.73 -67.93
CA LYS A 56 -13.85 -43.17 -68.80
C LYS A 56 -13.64 -42.27 -70.02
N GLU A 57 -14.70 -41.62 -70.51
CA GLU A 57 -14.66 -40.68 -71.64
C GLU A 57 -13.93 -39.38 -71.30
N ILE A 58 -14.12 -38.85 -70.08
CA ILE A 58 -13.42 -37.64 -69.60
C ILE A 58 -11.94 -37.96 -69.35
N LEU A 59 -11.65 -39.15 -68.82
CA LEU A 59 -10.27 -39.61 -68.62
C LEU A 59 -9.50 -39.74 -69.93
N ALA A 60 -10.14 -40.24 -71.00
CA ALA A 60 -9.53 -40.33 -72.32
C ALA A 60 -9.23 -38.94 -72.94
N LEU A 61 -10.09 -37.95 -72.68
CA LEU A 61 -9.88 -36.56 -73.14
C LEU A 61 -8.72 -35.88 -72.40
N LEU A 62 -8.51 -36.18 -71.12
CA LEU A 62 -7.44 -35.59 -70.32
C LEU A 62 -6.05 -36.20 -70.61
N ASP A 63 -5.99 -37.36 -71.26
CA ASP A 63 -4.77 -38.01 -71.74
C ASP A 63 -4.19 -37.34 -73.01
N SER A 64 -4.98 -36.49 -73.68
CA SER A 64 -4.57 -35.66 -74.83
C SER A 64 -4.65 -34.14 -74.51
N PRO A 65 -3.72 -33.62 -73.69
CA PRO A 65 -3.88 -32.34 -72.98
C PRO A 65 -3.82 -31.07 -73.85
N GLN A 66 -3.40 -31.15 -75.11
CA GLN A 66 -3.11 -29.96 -75.92
C GLN A 66 -4.35 -29.23 -76.47
N GLU A 67 -5.53 -29.86 -76.46
CA GLU A 67 -6.75 -29.29 -77.05
C GLU A 67 -7.90 -29.05 -76.05
N VAL A 68 -7.74 -29.43 -74.78
CA VAL A 68 -8.82 -29.37 -73.80
C VAL A 68 -8.81 -28.05 -73.03
N ARG A 69 -9.90 -27.29 -73.15
CA ARG A 69 -10.18 -26.10 -72.32
C ARG A 69 -11.29 -26.40 -71.31
N LEU A 70 -11.09 -25.90 -70.10
CA LEU A 70 -12.05 -26.04 -69.00
C LEU A 70 -12.56 -24.68 -68.57
N ASN A 71 -13.88 -24.55 -68.42
CA ASN A 71 -14.47 -23.49 -67.61
C ASN A 71 -14.51 -23.95 -66.15
N LEU A 72 -14.10 -23.08 -65.24
CA LEU A 72 -13.99 -23.33 -63.81
C LEU A 72 -14.88 -22.34 -63.06
N ARG A 73 -15.60 -22.85 -62.04
CA ARG A 73 -16.23 -22.05 -60.99
C ARG A 73 -15.64 -22.50 -59.65
N ILE A 74 -14.69 -21.73 -59.14
CA ILE A 74 -13.96 -22.01 -57.91
C ILE A 74 -14.71 -21.36 -56.76
N ASN A 75 -15.30 -22.17 -55.89
CA ASN A 75 -15.97 -21.70 -54.70
C ASN A 75 -14.97 -21.56 -53.55
N ILE A 76 -14.86 -20.36 -52.99
CA ILE A 76 -13.94 -20.07 -51.89
C ILE A 76 -14.82 -19.88 -50.65
N PRO A 77 -14.68 -20.72 -49.60
CA PRO A 77 -15.62 -20.78 -48.47
C PRO A 77 -15.92 -19.47 -47.71
N ALA A 78 -15.12 -18.41 -47.89
CA ALA A 78 -15.32 -17.10 -47.24
C ALA A 78 -15.92 -16.02 -48.16
N PHE A 79 -16.22 -16.34 -49.43
CA PHE A 79 -16.75 -15.38 -50.40
C PHE A 79 -18.08 -15.86 -50.97
N GLY A 80 -19.09 -14.97 -51.03
CA GLY A 80 -20.45 -15.32 -51.45
C GLY A 80 -20.63 -15.63 -52.95
N HIS A 81 -19.60 -15.41 -53.78
CA HIS A 81 -19.68 -15.66 -55.23
C HIS A 81 -18.48 -16.49 -55.73
N PRO A 82 -18.71 -17.55 -56.53
CA PRO A 82 -17.64 -18.35 -57.13
C PRO A 82 -16.80 -17.55 -58.11
N VAL A 83 -15.49 -17.78 -58.10
CA VAL A 83 -14.56 -17.23 -59.10
C VAL A 83 -14.71 -18.00 -60.40
N SER A 84 -14.99 -17.29 -61.49
CA SER A 84 -15.06 -17.88 -62.83
C SER A 84 -13.73 -17.70 -63.56
N ALA A 85 -13.20 -18.80 -64.12
CA ALA A 85 -11.94 -18.79 -64.88
C ALA A 85 -12.01 -19.80 -66.03
N SER A 86 -11.29 -19.56 -67.12
CA SER A 86 -11.01 -20.58 -68.13
C SER A 86 -9.56 -21.05 -67.98
N ALA A 87 -9.32 -22.35 -68.19
CA ALA A 87 -8.01 -22.95 -67.99
C ALA A 87 -7.70 -24.04 -69.03
N LYS A 88 -6.41 -24.28 -69.26
CA LYS A 88 -5.87 -25.36 -70.10
C LYS A 88 -5.21 -26.41 -69.22
N VAL A 89 -5.30 -27.66 -69.66
CA VAL A 89 -4.60 -28.77 -69.01
C VAL A 89 -3.10 -28.62 -69.26
N SER A 90 -2.32 -28.56 -68.18
CA SER A 90 -0.85 -28.50 -68.23
C SER A 90 -0.21 -29.85 -67.98
N TRP A 91 -0.81 -30.65 -67.11
CA TRP A 91 -0.40 -32.04 -66.87
C TRP A 91 -1.57 -32.83 -66.25
N PHE A 92 -1.55 -34.13 -66.44
CA PHE A 92 -2.48 -35.08 -65.85
C PHE A 92 -1.71 -36.21 -65.18
N LYS A 93 -2.12 -36.61 -63.98
CA LYS A 93 -1.49 -37.71 -63.24
C LYS A 93 -2.55 -38.54 -62.54
N LYS A 94 -2.48 -39.86 -62.74
CA LYS A 94 -3.21 -40.84 -61.92
C LYS A 94 -2.47 -41.06 -60.60
N GLU A 95 -3.15 -40.93 -59.48
CA GLU A 95 -2.52 -41.20 -58.18
C GLU A 95 -2.34 -42.70 -57.99
N GLN A 96 -1.12 -43.12 -57.65
CA GLN A 96 -0.77 -44.55 -57.54
C GLN A 96 -1.26 -45.17 -56.22
N ASP A 97 -1.41 -44.37 -55.16
CA ASP A 97 -1.76 -44.84 -53.82
C ASP A 97 -3.27 -44.84 -53.52
N ARG A 98 -4.10 -44.28 -54.41
CA ARG A 98 -5.56 -44.20 -54.23
C ARG A 98 -6.30 -44.57 -55.51
N PHE A 99 -6.93 -45.75 -55.52
CA PHE A 99 -7.67 -46.25 -56.67
C PHE A 99 -8.82 -45.29 -57.02
N GLY A 100 -8.90 -44.85 -58.29
CA GLY A 100 -9.96 -43.95 -58.76
C GLY A 100 -9.74 -42.45 -58.54
N HIS A 101 -8.59 -42.03 -57.99
CA HIS A 101 -8.25 -40.62 -57.78
C HIS A 101 -7.29 -40.08 -58.85
N TYR A 102 -7.58 -38.86 -59.32
CA TYR A 102 -6.84 -38.20 -60.38
C TYR A 102 -6.52 -36.76 -60.00
N ALA A 103 -5.34 -36.29 -60.43
CA ALA A 103 -4.90 -34.91 -60.27
C ALA A 103 -4.57 -34.30 -61.63
N VAL A 104 -5.10 -33.10 -61.88
CA VAL A 104 -4.91 -32.33 -63.11
C VAL A 104 -4.32 -30.97 -62.77
N GLY A 105 -3.15 -30.66 -63.31
CA GLY A 105 -2.60 -29.31 -63.28
C GLY A 105 -3.28 -28.44 -64.33
N LEU A 106 -3.96 -27.38 -63.89
CA LEU A 106 -4.66 -26.43 -64.75
C LEU A 106 -3.94 -25.09 -64.74
N ARG A 107 -3.68 -24.52 -65.91
CA ARG A 107 -3.16 -23.16 -66.09
C ARG A 107 -4.27 -22.24 -66.57
N TYR A 108 -4.46 -21.10 -65.92
CA TYR A 108 -5.46 -20.13 -66.34
C TYR A 108 -5.16 -19.59 -67.74
N ASP A 109 -6.16 -19.65 -68.61
CA ASP A 109 -6.19 -19.03 -69.95
C ASP A 109 -6.82 -17.63 -69.84
N HIS A 110 -7.92 -17.51 -69.08
CA HIS A 110 -8.51 -16.22 -68.71
C HIS A 110 -9.04 -16.24 -67.27
N ILE A 111 -8.63 -15.26 -66.47
CA ILE A 111 -9.15 -14.97 -65.14
C ILE A 111 -9.02 -13.46 -64.90
N THR A 112 -10.00 -12.84 -64.24
CA THR A 112 -9.89 -11.41 -63.92
C THR A 112 -8.78 -11.18 -62.89
N GLU A 113 -8.06 -10.07 -62.99
CA GLU A 113 -7.00 -9.73 -62.03
C GLU A 113 -7.55 -9.62 -60.60
N LYS A 114 -8.79 -9.11 -60.47
CA LYS A 114 -9.51 -9.02 -59.20
C LYS A 114 -9.69 -10.40 -58.57
N ASP A 115 -10.13 -11.39 -59.33
CA ASP A 115 -10.40 -12.73 -58.81
C ASP A 115 -9.11 -13.55 -58.58
N ARG A 116 -8.09 -13.36 -59.43
CA ARG A 116 -6.74 -13.92 -59.20
C ARG A 116 -6.17 -13.44 -57.87
N LYS A 117 -6.22 -12.11 -57.62
CA LYS A 117 -5.79 -11.52 -56.35
C LYS A 117 -6.61 -12.04 -55.17
N LYS A 118 -7.92 -12.30 -55.33
CA LYS A 118 -8.77 -12.88 -54.27
C LYS A 118 -8.31 -14.29 -53.87
N ILE A 119 -8.11 -15.18 -54.85
CA ILE A 119 -7.64 -16.56 -54.60
C ILE A 119 -6.31 -16.51 -53.86
N MET A 120 -5.35 -15.72 -54.39
CA MET A 120 -4.02 -15.65 -53.80
C MET A 120 -4.02 -15.00 -52.42
N ARG A 121 -4.81 -13.94 -52.18
CA ARG A 121 -4.93 -13.33 -50.83
C ARG A 121 -5.44 -14.32 -49.80
N PHE A 122 -6.48 -15.10 -50.15
CA PHE A 122 -7.00 -16.14 -49.25
C PHE A 122 -5.98 -17.25 -49.03
N ALA A 123 -5.30 -17.68 -50.09
CA ALA A 123 -4.30 -18.73 -50.01
C ALA A 123 -3.12 -18.31 -49.13
N TYR A 124 -2.58 -17.11 -49.34
CA TYR A 124 -1.53 -16.54 -48.50
C TYR A 124 -1.98 -16.33 -47.07
N SER A 125 -3.20 -15.87 -46.81
CA SER A 125 -3.70 -15.70 -45.44
C SER A 125 -3.78 -17.04 -44.71
N LYS A 126 -4.24 -18.11 -45.35
CA LYS A 126 -4.28 -19.45 -44.73
C LYS A 126 -2.92 -20.02 -44.35
N VAL A 127 -1.85 -19.65 -45.08
CA VAL A 127 -0.50 -20.12 -44.80
C VAL A 127 0.25 -19.20 -43.83
N LEU A 128 0.08 -17.89 -43.97
CA LEU A 128 0.81 -16.89 -43.20
C LEU A 128 0.18 -16.62 -41.83
N LEU A 129 -1.15 -16.59 -41.73
CA LEU A 129 -1.86 -16.22 -40.51
C LEU A 129 -1.57 -17.16 -39.32
N PRO A 130 -1.49 -18.51 -39.48
CA PRO A 130 -1.08 -19.38 -38.39
C PRO A 130 0.36 -19.14 -37.91
N ARG A 131 1.28 -18.79 -38.82
CA ARG A 131 2.68 -18.50 -38.49
C ARG A 131 2.82 -17.16 -37.76
N LEU A 132 2.09 -16.14 -38.20
CA LEU A 132 2.02 -14.85 -37.50
C LEU A 132 1.37 -15.00 -36.13
N ALA A 133 0.29 -15.77 -36.02
CA ALA A 133 -0.35 -16.06 -34.74
C ALA A 133 0.63 -16.76 -33.78
N LEU A 134 1.39 -17.76 -34.25
CA LEU A 134 2.43 -18.40 -33.45
C LEU A 134 3.52 -17.42 -33.02
N GLY A 135 3.97 -16.54 -33.93
CA GLY A 135 4.93 -15.48 -33.61
C GLY A 135 4.42 -14.53 -32.52
N ILE A 136 3.16 -14.09 -32.61
CA ILE A 136 2.51 -13.26 -31.58
C ILE A 136 2.44 -14.01 -30.25
N ILE A 137 2.06 -15.29 -30.26
CA ILE A 137 1.99 -16.12 -29.05
C ILE A 137 3.37 -16.21 -28.38
N VAL A 138 4.43 -16.44 -29.15
CA VAL A 138 5.82 -16.48 -28.62
C VAL A 138 6.21 -15.13 -28.02
N ILE A 139 5.90 -14.01 -28.70
CA ILE A 139 6.16 -12.66 -28.18
C ILE A 139 5.39 -12.42 -26.87
N LEU A 140 4.13 -12.85 -26.79
CA LEU A 140 3.32 -12.72 -25.57
C LEU A 140 3.90 -13.55 -24.42
N PHE A 141 4.36 -14.78 -24.68
CA PHE A 141 5.02 -15.62 -23.68
C PHE A 141 6.35 -15.02 -23.20
N LEU A 142 7.18 -14.51 -24.11
CA LEU A 142 8.42 -13.82 -23.76
C LEU A 142 8.14 -12.55 -22.93
N SER A 143 7.14 -11.77 -23.34
CA SER A 143 6.72 -10.56 -22.62
C SER A 143 6.20 -10.90 -21.22
N ALA A 144 5.37 -11.94 -21.09
CA ALA A 144 4.89 -12.43 -19.81
C ALA A 144 6.04 -12.92 -18.92
N GLY A 145 7.02 -13.62 -19.49
CA GLY A 145 8.23 -14.05 -18.78
C GLY A 145 9.06 -12.88 -18.25
N ILE A 146 9.25 -11.83 -19.05
CA ILE A 146 9.95 -10.59 -18.65
C ILE A 146 9.17 -9.88 -17.52
N ILE A 147 7.85 -9.77 -17.64
CA ILE A 147 7.00 -9.16 -16.61
C ILE A 147 7.08 -9.94 -15.29
N LEU A 148 7.01 -11.28 -15.34
CA LEU A 148 7.13 -12.13 -14.17
C LEU A 148 8.50 -12.00 -13.50
N TYR A 149 9.58 -12.00 -14.29
CA TYR A 149 10.94 -11.82 -13.79
C TYR A 149 11.12 -10.46 -13.11
N ASN A 150 10.66 -9.38 -13.76
CA ASN A 150 10.72 -8.04 -13.19
C ASN A 150 9.90 -7.93 -11.90
N ASN A 151 8.70 -8.52 -11.85
CA ASN A 151 7.88 -8.53 -10.64
C ASN A 151 8.55 -9.29 -9.50
N PHE A 152 9.15 -10.46 -9.79
CA PHE A 152 9.88 -11.22 -8.78
C PHE A 152 11.07 -10.44 -8.23
N ARG A 153 11.85 -9.79 -9.11
CA ARG A 153 12.97 -8.94 -8.72
C ARG A 153 12.52 -7.77 -7.85
N LEU A 154 11.51 -7.00 -8.29
CA LEU A 154 10.95 -5.89 -7.53
C LEU A 154 10.42 -6.32 -6.17
N SER A 155 9.73 -7.46 -6.11
CA SER A 155 9.24 -8.03 -4.86
C SER A 155 10.37 -8.40 -3.90
N SER A 156 11.45 -8.98 -4.42
CA SER A 156 12.64 -9.30 -3.62
C SER A 156 13.32 -8.03 -3.09
N ASP A 157 13.48 -7.02 -3.93
CA ASP A 157 14.12 -5.75 -3.56
C ASP A 157 13.30 -5.00 -2.49
N ASN A 158 11.98 -4.93 -2.65
CA ASN A 158 11.09 -4.29 -1.68
C ASN A 158 11.02 -5.05 -0.35
N LYS A 159 10.97 -6.40 -0.38
CA LYS A 159 11.05 -7.23 0.83
C LYS A 159 12.35 -7.01 1.59
N LYS A 160 13.47 -6.88 0.87
CA LYS A 160 14.77 -6.55 1.46
C LYS A 160 14.74 -5.19 2.13
N LEU A 161 14.16 -4.16 1.50
CA LEU A 161 14.03 -2.83 2.10
C LEU A 161 13.26 -2.87 3.44
N VAL A 162 12.13 -3.60 3.48
CA VAL A 162 11.33 -3.76 4.71
C VAL A 162 12.16 -4.46 5.80
N LYS A 163 12.91 -5.51 5.44
CA LYS A 163 13.79 -6.22 6.38
C LYS A 163 14.93 -5.34 6.90
N ASP A 164 15.60 -4.61 6.02
CA ASP A 164 16.71 -3.72 6.36
C ASP A 164 16.24 -2.59 7.29
N MET A 165 15.05 -2.01 7.02
CA MET A 165 14.39 -1.04 7.89
C MET A 165 14.23 -1.58 9.32
N VAL A 166 13.64 -2.76 9.45
CA VAL A 166 13.31 -3.34 10.76
C VAL A 166 14.56 -3.71 11.54
N ASN A 167 15.58 -4.25 10.85
CA ASN A 167 16.88 -4.53 11.47
C ASN A 167 17.54 -3.25 11.99
N VAL A 168 17.51 -2.16 11.22
CA VAL A 168 18.08 -0.87 11.66
C VAL A 168 17.34 -0.31 12.89
N LEU A 169 16.01 -0.48 12.96
CA LEU A 169 15.24 -0.08 14.14
C LEU A 169 15.57 -0.93 15.37
N LYS A 170 15.76 -2.25 15.18
CA LYS A 170 16.17 -3.16 16.25
C LYS A 170 17.58 -2.80 16.75
N ASP A 171 18.54 -2.64 15.85
CA ASP A 171 19.91 -2.23 16.19
C ASP A 171 19.93 -0.87 16.90
N SER A 172 19.08 0.07 16.48
CA SER A 172 18.92 1.36 17.15
C SER A 172 18.38 1.20 18.56
N SER A 173 17.37 0.36 18.77
CA SER A 173 16.76 0.13 20.08
C SER A 173 17.75 -0.54 21.04
N GLU A 174 18.48 -1.55 20.56
CA GLU A 174 19.52 -2.24 21.33
C GLU A 174 20.66 -1.30 21.70
N SER A 175 21.14 -0.49 20.75
CA SER A 175 22.23 0.46 21.00
C SER A 175 21.80 1.62 21.93
N LYS A 176 20.53 2.07 21.86
CA LYS A 176 19.96 3.05 22.82
C LYS A 176 19.94 2.47 24.24
N SER A 177 19.47 1.22 24.40
CA SER A 177 19.43 0.52 25.69
C SER A 177 20.83 0.29 26.26
N GLU A 178 21.80 -0.11 25.41
CA GLU A 178 23.21 -0.25 25.81
C GLU A 178 23.77 1.09 26.33
N LEU A 179 23.51 2.19 25.62
CA LEU A 179 23.96 3.52 26.03
C LEU A 179 23.36 3.96 27.38
N GLU A 180 22.06 3.69 27.60
CA GLU A 180 21.41 3.97 28.88
C GLU A 180 22.02 3.16 30.03
N ASN A 181 22.29 1.88 29.82
CA ASN A 181 22.95 1.03 30.81
C ASN A 181 24.38 1.53 31.12
N ILE A 182 25.17 1.89 30.11
CA ILE A 182 26.50 2.47 30.30
C ILE A 182 26.43 3.75 31.15
N ARG A 183 25.48 4.64 30.86
CA ARG A 183 25.28 5.87 31.63
C ARG A 183 24.89 5.61 33.08
N LYS A 184 24.01 4.62 33.30
CA LYS A 184 23.60 4.20 34.64
C LYS A 184 24.78 3.62 35.44
N ASP A 185 25.59 2.77 34.82
CA ASP A 185 26.79 2.20 35.43
C ASP A 185 27.82 3.28 35.78
N LYS A 186 28.02 4.24 34.87
CA LYS A 186 28.90 5.39 35.09
C LYS A 186 28.44 6.26 36.26
N ALA A 187 27.14 6.52 36.38
CA ALA A 187 26.57 7.23 37.53
C ALA A 187 26.77 6.45 38.84
N GLY A 188 26.63 5.13 38.81
CA GLY A 188 26.94 4.25 39.94
C GLY A 188 28.41 4.29 40.35
N LEU A 189 29.34 4.26 39.39
CA LEU A 189 30.78 4.39 39.64
C LEU A 189 31.15 5.77 40.19
N ASP A 190 30.55 6.85 39.67
CA ASP A 190 30.77 8.22 40.17
C ASP A 190 30.39 8.33 41.66
N SER A 191 29.25 7.74 42.04
CA SER A 191 28.84 7.68 43.45
C SER A 191 29.85 6.94 44.33
N ARG A 192 30.39 5.80 43.85
CA ARG A 192 31.41 5.02 44.58
C ARG A 192 32.75 5.74 44.66
N LEU A 193 33.11 6.48 43.61
CA LEU A 193 34.33 7.28 43.58
C LEU A 193 34.27 8.37 44.65
N ARG A 194 33.16 9.09 44.75
CA ARG A 194 32.93 10.11 45.80
C ARG A 194 32.98 9.52 47.21
N GLU A 195 32.43 8.32 47.40
CA GLU A 195 32.48 7.61 48.69
C GLU A 195 33.93 7.24 49.06
N SER A 196 34.70 6.70 48.12
CA SER A 196 36.12 6.37 48.32
C SER A 196 36.95 7.62 48.62
N GLU A 197 36.73 8.73 47.91
CA GLU A 197 37.39 10.01 48.17
C GLU A 197 37.06 10.56 49.57
N SER A 198 35.80 10.40 50.01
CA SER A 198 35.39 10.79 51.36
C SER A 198 36.06 9.93 52.44
N LYS A 199 36.21 8.61 52.21
CA LYS A 199 36.91 7.70 53.13
C LYS A 199 38.40 8.00 53.22
N ILE A 200 39.07 8.24 52.09
CA ILE A 200 40.49 8.63 52.05
C ILE A 200 40.67 9.91 52.87
N LYS A 201 39.83 10.92 52.65
CA LYS A 201 39.88 12.19 53.41
C LYS A 201 39.69 11.98 54.91
N ALA A 202 38.73 11.15 55.32
CA ALA A 202 38.49 10.84 56.72
C ALA A 202 39.67 10.10 57.37
N PHE A 203 40.29 9.15 56.65
CA PHE A 203 41.49 8.47 57.13
C PHE A 203 42.71 9.40 57.20
N ASP A 204 42.87 10.32 56.25
CA ASP A 204 43.92 11.35 56.27
C ASP A 204 43.76 12.31 57.47
N GLU A 205 42.53 12.70 57.81
CA GLU A 205 42.25 13.52 59.00
C GLU A 205 42.58 12.78 60.30
N GLN A 206 42.16 11.51 60.42
CA GLN A 206 42.52 10.66 61.57
C GLN A 206 44.02 10.42 61.68
N LEU A 207 44.71 10.26 60.53
CA LEU A 207 46.16 10.08 60.50
C LEU A 207 46.88 11.30 61.06
N LYS A 208 46.45 12.52 60.69
CA LYS A 208 47.03 13.76 61.21
C LYS A 208 46.85 13.90 62.72
N GLU A 209 45.64 13.62 63.22
CA GLU A 209 45.34 13.66 64.66
C GLU A 209 46.26 12.69 65.43
N LYS A 210 46.43 11.46 64.93
CA LYS A 210 47.30 10.46 65.56
C LYS A 210 48.79 10.80 65.47
N GLU A 211 49.24 11.41 64.37
CA GLU A 211 50.62 11.90 64.25
C GLU A 211 50.91 13.10 65.17
N GLU A 212 49.90 13.93 65.49
CA GLU A 212 49.99 14.97 66.51
C GLU A 212 50.01 14.39 67.94
N GLU A 213 49.14 13.42 68.23
CA GLU A 213 49.14 12.68 69.51
C GLU A 213 50.52 12.05 69.79
N LEU A 214 51.13 11.40 68.79
CA LEU A 214 52.44 10.75 68.92
C LEU A 214 53.56 11.73 69.32
N LYS A 215 53.52 12.98 68.81
CA LYS A 215 54.52 14.02 69.13
C LYS A 215 54.44 14.54 70.56
N MET A 216 53.31 14.32 71.23
CA MET A 216 53.04 14.80 72.59
C MET A 216 53.42 13.77 73.66
N ILE A 217 53.91 12.58 73.26
CA ILE A 217 54.30 11.49 74.16
C ILE A 217 55.78 11.63 74.55
N GLU A 218 56.08 11.49 75.85
CA GLU A 218 57.47 11.49 76.38
C GLU A 218 58.26 10.26 75.89
N GLU A 219 59.52 10.45 75.50
CA GLU A 219 60.37 9.43 74.84
C GLU A 219 60.59 8.14 75.68
N ASP A 220 60.36 8.23 76.98
CA ASP A 220 60.62 7.16 77.96
C ASP A 220 59.48 6.11 78.00
N ASN A 221 58.30 6.41 77.41
CA ASN A 221 57.12 5.55 77.46
C ASN A 221 56.99 4.66 76.21
N THR A 222 57.89 3.69 76.11
CA THR A 222 58.13 2.88 74.90
C THR A 222 56.92 2.05 74.46
N GLU A 223 56.07 1.61 75.40
CA GLU A 223 54.89 0.79 75.11
C GLU A 223 53.79 1.60 74.41
N MET A 224 53.55 2.82 74.87
CA MET A 224 52.54 3.73 74.32
C MET A 224 52.97 4.31 72.95
N LEU A 225 54.26 4.55 72.75
CA LEU A 225 54.85 4.90 71.45
C LEU A 225 54.62 3.79 70.41
N SER A 226 54.93 2.55 70.76
CA SER A 226 54.75 1.37 69.89
C SER A 226 53.29 1.17 69.45
N GLU A 227 52.34 1.32 70.39
CA GLU A 227 50.91 1.19 70.09
C GLU A 227 50.44 2.27 69.09
N LYS A 228 50.84 3.53 69.29
CA LYS A 228 50.47 4.64 68.42
C LYS A 228 51.12 4.55 67.04
N GLU A 229 52.36 4.12 66.97
CA GLU A 229 53.04 3.82 65.70
C GLU A 229 52.30 2.72 64.92
N PHE A 230 51.82 1.68 65.61
CA PHE A 230 51.02 0.62 64.99
C PHE A 230 49.67 1.15 64.44
N GLU A 231 48.96 2.01 65.19
CA GLU A 231 47.73 2.65 64.71
C GLU A 231 47.96 3.51 63.45
N ILE A 232 49.04 4.31 63.45
CA ILE A 232 49.46 5.13 62.31
C ILE A 232 49.77 4.28 61.09
N GLN A 233 50.52 3.18 61.26
CA GLN A 233 50.81 2.24 60.17
C GLN A 233 49.54 1.61 59.60
N LYS A 234 48.60 1.23 60.46
CA LYS A 234 47.31 0.67 60.06
C LYS A 234 46.47 1.67 59.25
N LEU A 235 46.45 2.94 59.63
CA LEU A 235 45.77 4.01 58.88
C LEU A 235 46.44 4.27 57.52
N LYS A 236 47.79 4.32 57.48
CA LYS A 236 48.55 4.44 56.22
C LYS A 236 48.24 3.30 55.25
N LEU A 237 48.17 2.06 55.74
CA LEU A 237 47.78 0.91 54.93
C LEU A 237 46.36 1.03 54.36
N ARG A 238 45.39 1.49 55.17
CA ARG A 238 44.00 1.72 54.71
C ARG A 238 43.90 2.81 53.64
N ILE A 239 44.66 3.89 53.77
CA ILE A 239 44.73 4.96 52.77
C ILE A 239 45.29 4.42 51.46
N ILE A 240 46.35 3.61 51.50
CA ILE A 240 46.93 2.96 50.31
C ILE A 240 45.93 2.01 49.66
N GLU A 241 45.23 1.19 50.43
CA GLU A 241 44.21 0.26 49.94
C GLU A 241 43.06 1.00 49.26
N GLN A 242 42.51 2.03 49.91
CA GLN A 242 41.48 2.89 49.31
C GLN A 242 41.99 3.65 48.08
N GLY A 243 43.25 4.07 48.06
CA GLY A 243 43.88 4.69 46.90
C GLY A 243 43.96 3.74 45.70
N LYS A 244 44.23 2.45 45.92
CA LYS A 244 44.18 1.41 44.88
C LYS A 244 42.75 1.18 44.39
N ASP A 245 41.78 1.10 45.29
CA ASP A 245 40.36 0.98 44.93
C ASP A 245 39.91 2.16 44.05
N ARG A 246 40.27 3.39 44.44
CA ARG A 246 40.00 4.62 43.67
C ARG A 246 40.62 4.57 42.28
N ALA A 247 41.87 4.15 42.15
CA ALA A 247 42.54 4.00 40.86
C ALA A 247 41.80 2.99 39.97
N GLY A 248 41.40 1.84 40.52
CA GLY A 248 40.61 0.84 39.80
C GLY A 248 39.21 1.33 39.39
N LEU A 249 38.58 2.21 40.18
CA LEU A 249 37.31 2.86 39.80
C LEU A 249 37.51 3.84 38.63
N LEU A 250 38.57 4.65 38.66
CA LEU A 250 38.89 5.59 37.58
C LEU A 250 39.19 4.88 36.26
N GLU A 251 39.92 3.76 36.30
CA GLU A 251 40.20 2.94 35.12
C GLU A 251 38.89 2.42 34.50
N LYS A 252 38.00 1.84 35.32
CA LYS A 252 36.67 1.39 34.86
C LYS A 252 35.82 2.52 34.29
N MET A 253 35.86 3.72 34.87
CA MET A 253 35.19 4.89 34.32
C MET A 253 35.76 5.29 32.95
N GLY A 254 37.09 5.20 32.77
CA GLY A 254 37.74 5.43 31.48
C GLY A 254 37.33 4.42 30.41
N ASP A 255 37.25 3.14 30.78
CA ASP A 255 36.76 2.07 29.89
C ASP A 255 35.30 2.29 29.49
N LEU A 256 34.43 2.61 30.44
CA LEU A 256 33.03 2.94 30.15
C LEU A 256 32.91 4.20 29.28
N GLY A 257 33.77 5.20 29.47
CA GLY A 257 33.83 6.39 28.62
C GLY A 257 34.16 6.06 27.17
N ARG A 258 35.16 5.21 26.92
CA ARG A 258 35.49 4.73 25.56
C ARG A 258 34.35 3.94 24.93
N LYS A 259 33.68 3.08 25.71
CA LYS A 259 32.49 2.34 25.25
C LYS A 259 31.33 3.28 24.91
N GLU A 260 31.06 4.26 25.78
CA GLU A 260 30.02 5.28 25.56
C GLU A 260 30.24 6.03 24.24
N GLU A 261 31.48 6.45 23.98
CA GLU A 261 31.86 7.11 22.73
C GLU A 261 31.65 6.20 21.52
N THR A 262 32.12 4.95 21.60
CA THR A 262 31.97 3.96 20.51
C THR A 262 30.49 3.70 20.18
N VAL A 263 29.66 3.48 21.20
CA VAL A 263 28.21 3.27 21.04
C VAL A 263 27.53 4.53 20.49
N SER A 264 27.96 5.71 20.92
CA SER A 264 27.43 6.99 20.41
C SER A 264 27.74 7.21 18.93
N ILE A 265 28.96 6.88 18.47
CA ILE A 265 29.33 6.93 17.05
C ILE A 265 28.46 5.95 16.25
N LYS A 266 28.33 4.70 16.72
CA LYS A 266 27.48 3.68 16.08
C LYS A 266 26.02 4.15 15.98
N LEU A 267 25.48 4.78 17.01
CA LEU A 267 24.12 5.33 17.01
C LEU A 267 23.94 6.44 15.97
N ASN A 268 24.95 7.30 15.77
CA ASN A 268 24.89 8.32 14.73
C ASN A 268 24.86 7.69 13.32
N GLU A 269 25.70 6.68 13.06
CA GLU A 269 25.66 5.95 11.78
C GLU A 269 24.32 5.25 11.54
N ILE A 270 23.76 4.63 12.59
CA ILE A 270 22.43 4.00 12.55
C ILE A 270 21.37 5.05 12.22
N LYS A 271 21.43 6.23 12.84
CA LYS A 271 20.48 7.33 12.60
C LYS A 271 20.50 7.83 11.17
N GLU A 272 21.68 7.95 10.56
CA GLU A 272 21.81 8.32 9.15
C GLU A 272 21.19 7.26 8.22
N LYS A 273 21.54 5.98 8.43
CA LYS A 273 20.97 4.85 7.67
C LYS A 273 19.45 4.79 7.83
N LYS A 274 18.96 4.95 9.06
CA LYS A 274 17.54 4.98 9.40
C LYS A 274 16.81 6.06 8.61
N THR A 275 17.31 7.28 8.59
CA THR A 275 16.68 8.41 7.88
C THR A 275 16.48 8.10 6.39
N ILE A 276 17.48 7.50 5.75
CA ILE A 276 17.43 7.11 4.33
C ILE A 276 16.39 6.00 4.11
N LEU A 277 16.43 4.95 4.94
CA LEU A 277 15.51 3.83 4.85
C LEU A 277 14.07 4.23 5.17
N GLU A 278 13.86 5.18 6.09
CA GLU A 278 12.54 5.67 6.50
C GLU A 278 11.88 6.36 5.34
N LYS A 279 12.58 7.33 4.74
CA LYS A 279 12.10 8.00 3.55
C LYS A 279 11.75 7.00 2.44
N ALA A 280 12.65 6.06 2.14
CA ALA A 280 12.40 5.04 1.13
C ALA A 280 11.18 4.16 1.49
N SER A 281 11.03 3.74 2.75
CA SER A 281 9.91 2.91 3.19
C SER A 281 8.56 3.62 3.06
N PHE A 282 8.47 4.89 3.48
CA PHE A 282 7.22 5.67 3.34
C PHE A 282 6.88 6.00 1.88
N GLU A 283 7.88 6.24 1.02
CA GLU A 283 7.67 6.36 -0.42
C GLU A 283 7.12 5.06 -1.02
N ARG A 284 7.60 3.90 -0.55
CA ARG A 284 7.16 2.57 -0.98
C ARG A 284 5.75 2.23 -0.50
N MET A 285 5.38 2.64 0.71
CA MET A 285 3.99 2.58 1.19
C MET A 285 3.05 3.39 0.30
N TYR A 286 3.47 4.59 -0.12
CA TYR A 286 2.66 5.37 -1.05
C TYR A 286 2.53 4.69 -2.42
N GLN A 287 3.61 4.08 -2.94
CA GLN A 287 3.52 3.27 -4.15
C GLN A 287 2.60 2.06 -3.98
N TRP A 288 2.59 1.43 -2.81
CA TRP A 288 1.66 0.35 -2.48
C TRP A 288 0.21 0.79 -2.64
N VAL A 289 -0.16 1.97 -2.12
CA VAL A 289 -1.52 2.54 -2.30
C VAL A 289 -1.85 2.72 -3.79
N LYS A 290 -0.92 3.27 -4.58
CA LYS A 290 -1.11 3.49 -6.03
C LYS A 290 -1.31 2.19 -6.82
N LEU A 291 -0.51 1.16 -6.52
CA LEU A 291 -0.52 -0.11 -7.25
C LEU A 291 -1.82 -0.89 -7.05
N HIS A 292 -2.51 -0.69 -5.93
CA HIS A 292 -3.77 -1.36 -5.61
C HIS A 292 -5.02 -0.68 -6.18
N GLN A 293 -4.87 0.45 -6.86
CA GLN A 293 -6.01 1.10 -7.51
C GLN A 293 -6.52 0.27 -8.68
N ASN A 294 -7.79 -0.12 -8.60
CA ASN A 294 -8.47 -0.81 -9.67
C ASN A 294 -8.64 0.12 -10.88
N PRO A 295 -8.16 -0.26 -12.08
CA PRO A 295 -8.20 0.62 -13.24
C PRO A 295 -9.61 0.82 -13.81
N ARG A 296 -10.58 -0.04 -13.50
CA ARG A 296 -11.97 0.04 -13.96
C ARG A 296 -12.82 0.91 -13.06
N THR A 297 -12.81 0.63 -11.75
CA THR A 297 -13.68 1.32 -10.79
C THR A 297 -13.02 2.53 -10.15
N GLY A 298 -11.69 2.62 -10.19
CA GLY A 298 -10.91 3.63 -9.47
C GLY A 298 -10.73 3.33 -7.98
N LEU A 299 -11.41 2.32 -7.45
CA LEU A 299 -11.38 1.96 -6.02
C LEU A 299 -10.13 1.18 -5.65
N ILE A 300 -9.78 1.20 -4.37
CA ILE A 300 -8.64 0.49 -3.78
C ILE A 300 -9.17 -0.46 -2.71
N ILE A 301 -8.61 -1.66 -2.65
CA ILE A 301 -8.91 -2.63 -1.60
C ILE A 301 -8.50 -2.09 -0.22
N SER A 302 -9.42 -2.18 0.74
CA SER A 302 -9.21 -1.74 2.12
C SER A 302 -8.27 -2.65 2.91
N PHE A 303 -8.39 -3.97 2.70
CA PHE A 303 -7.64 -5.00 3.43
C PHE A 303 -7.04 -6.03 2.46
N GLU A 304 -5.79 -5.82 2.07
CA GLU A 304 -5.05 -6.72 1.17
C GLU A 304 -4.63 -7.99 1.91
N GLY A 305 -5.03 -9.17 1.43
CA GLY A 305 -4.61 -10.46 1.98
C GLY A 305 -5.65 -11.14 2.86
N ASP A 306 -6.70 -10.43 3.29
CA ASP A 306 -7.85 -11.03 3.99
C ASP A 306 -8.79 -11.69 2.98
N GLY A 307 -9.04 -13.00 3.13
CA GLY A 307 -9.91 -13.74 2.21
C GLY A 307 -11.37 -13.26 2.20
N GLY A 308 -11.91 -12.84 3.35
CA GLY A 308 -13.29 -12.37 3.50
C GLY A 308 -13.49 -10.90 3.12
N LEU A 309 -12.42 -10.09 3.16
CA LEU A 309 -12.43 -8.66 2.81
C LEU A 309 -11.69 -8.36 1.48
N SER A 310 -11.33 -9.40 0.73
CA SER A 310 -10.46 -9.36 -0.47
C SER A 310 -10.96 -8.51 -1.64
N ASP A 311 -12.21 -8.05 -1.62
CA ASP A 311 -12.79 -7.18 -2.65
C ASP A 311 -13.51 -5.96 -2.06
N GLN A 312 -13.27 -5.63 -0.78
CA GLN A 312 -13.95 -4.54 -0.09
C GLN A 312 -13.22 -3.21 -0.25
N ALA A 313 -13.97 -2.16 -0.58
CA ALA A 313 -13.55 -0.76 -0.60
C ALA A 313 -14.46 0.05 0.32
N PHE A 314 -14.01 0.32 1.54
CA PHE A 314 -14.73 1.18 2.48
C PHE A 314 -14.59 2.65 2.07
N THR A 315 -15.70 3.38 2.10
CA THR A 315 -15.78 4.79 1.68
C THR A 315 -14.83 5.69 2.45
N TYR A 316 -14.64 5.41 3.75
CA TYR A 316 -13.64 6.09 4.57
C TYR A 316 -12.23 5.92 4.00
N ASP A 317 -11.80 4.69 3.71
CA ASP A 317 -10.46 4.41 3.17
C ASP A 317 -10.26 4.99 1.76
N GLN A 318 -11.33 5.03 0.95
CA GLN A 318 -11.29 5.67 -0.37
C GLN A 318 -11.11 7.19 -0.24
N ALA A 319 -11.76 7.82 0.74
CA ALA A 319 -11.57 9.22 1.05
C ALA A 319 -10.14 9.51 1.51
N LEU A 320 -9.57 8.69 2.39
CA LEU A 320 -8.16 8.78 2.80
C LEU A 320 -7.22 8.66 1.59
N SER A 321 -7.53 7.77 0.65
CA SER A 321 -6.74 7.59 -0.57
C SER A 321 -6.74 8.84 -1.45
N VAL A 322 -7.90 9.49 -1.62
CA VAL A 322 -8.01 10.78 -2.32
C VAL A 322 -7.17 11.86 -1.63
N ILE A 323 -7.18 11.91 -0.30
CA ILE A 323 -6.38 12.86 0.48
C ILE A 323 -4.88 12.61 0.25
N ALA A 324 -4.45 11.35 0.35
CA ALA A 324 -3.05 10.97 0.11
C ALA A 324 -2.63 11.32 -1.33
N PHE A 325 -3.38 10.92 -2.35
CA PHE A 325 -3.10 11.27 -3.74
C PHE A 325 -3.03 12.78 -3.97
N SER A 326 -3.93 13.55 -3.34
CA SER A 326 -3.93 15.01 -3.45
C SER A 326 -2.69 15.63 -2.81
N TYR A 327 -2.27 15.14 -1.64
CA TYR A 327 -1.06 15.58 -0.96
C TYR A 327 0.20 15.35 -1.80
N PHE A 328 0.31 14.18 -2.45
CA PHE A 328 1.41 13.86 -3.37
C PHE A 328 1.25 14.44 -4.79
N LYS A 329 0.18 15.22 -5.02
CA LYS A 329 -0.13 15.84 -6.32
C LYS A 329 -0.36 14.83 -7.46
N ASP A 330 -0.70 13.59 -7.14
CA ASP A 330 -1.12 12.56 -8.09
C ASP A 330 -2.63 12.67 -8.31
N TYR A 331 -3.06 13.70 -9.03
CA TYR A 331 -4.49 14.03 -9.14
C TYR A 331 -5.29 13.03 -9.98
N GLU A 332 -4.69 12.33 -10.94
CA GLU A 332 -5.42 11.37 -11.79
C GLU A 332 -5.97 10.17 -11.00
N PRO A 333 -5.18 9.49 -10.15
CA PRO A 333 -5.72 8.51 -9.20
C PRO A 333 -6.82 9.06 -8.28
N ALA A 334 -6.68 10.30 -7.77
CA ALA A 334 -7.70 10.92 -6.95
C ALA A 334 -9.03 11.12 -7.70
N LYS A 335 -8.95 11.64 -8.93
CA LYS A 335 -10.11 11.85 -9.81
C LYS A 335 -10.87 10.56 -10.05
N LYS A 336 -10.20 9.43 -10.30
CA LYS A 336 -10.90 8.15 -10.53
C LYS A 336 -11.82 7.75 -9.37
N ILE A 337 -11.37 7.94 -8.13
CA ILE A 337 -12.20 7.68 -6.94
C ILE A 337 -13.34 8.70 -6.86
N LEU A 338 -13.05 10.00 -7.06
CA LEU A 338 -14.08 11.03 -6.99
C LEU A 338 -15.12 10.93 -8.11
N ASP A 339 -14.72 10.53 -9.32
CA ASP A 339 -15.57 10.24 -10.46
C ASP A 339 -16.48 9.05 -10.18
N PHE A 340 -15.98 8.01 -9.50
CA PHE A 340 -16.82 6.91 -9.03
C PHE A 340 -17.97 7.43 -8.16
N TYR A 341 -17.69 8.25 -7.14
CA TYR A 341 -18.73 8.80 -6.27
C TYR A 341 -19.64 9.80 -6.99
N LYS A 342 -19.08 10.64 -7.86
CA LYS A 342 -19.82 11.63 -8.66
C LYS A 342 -20.77 10.98 -9.67
N SER A 343 -20.39 9.82 -10.22
CA SER A 343 -21.20 9.09 -11.21
C SER A 343 -22.41 8.38 -10.63
N ARG A 344 -22.47 8.20 -9.31
CA ARG A 344 -23.60 7.58 -8.65
C ARG A 344 -24.81 8.52 -8.70
N PRO A 345 -26.03 7.97 -8.89
CA PRO A 345 -27.23 8.77 -8.79
C PRO A 345 -27.20 9.52 -7.46
N GLU A 346 -27.62 10.80 -7.46
CA GLU A 346 -27.70 11.61 -6.25
C GLU A 346 -28.50 10.84 -5.19
N GLN A 347 -27.80 10.09 -4.34
CA GLN A 347 -28.39 9.49 -3.18
C GLN A 347 -28.67 10.68 -2.27
N LYS A 348 -29.92 11.16 -2.27
CA LYS A 348 -30.41 12.23 -1.38
C LYS A 348 -30.18 11.94 0.11
N SER A 349 -29.62 10.77 0.43
CA SER A 349 -29.42 10.20 1.75
C SER A 349 -27.95 9.81 2.04
N GLY A 350 -26.95 10.35 1.33
CA GLY A 350 -25.53 9.98 1.53
C GLY A 350 -25.11 8.69 0.80
N PHE A 351 -23.82 8.36 0.85
CA PHE A 351 -23.20 7.20 0.22
C PHE A 351 -23.09 6.01 1.17
N TYR A 352 -23.17 4.81 0.61
CA TYR A 352 -22.93 3.55 1.32
C TYR A 352 -21.52 3.46 1.90
N ASN A 353 -21.39 2.73 3.01
CA ASN A 353 -20.14 2.54 3.73
C ASN A 353 -19.12 1.73 2.93
N GLY A 354 -19.56 0.79 2.09
CA GLY A 354 -18.67 -0.12 1.38
C GLY A 354 -19.14 -0.46 -0.03
N TYR A 355 -18.16 -0.68 -0.91
CA TYR A 355 -18.35 -1.14 -2.28
C TYR A 355 -17.41 -2.30 -2.63
N TYR A 356 -17.77 -3.09 -3.63
CA TYR A 356 -16.88 -4.06 -4.23
C TYR A 356 -15.85 -3.36 -5.14
N VAL A 357 -14.56 -3.63 -4.97
CA VAL A 357 -13.48 -3.05 -5.78
C VAL A 357 -13.62 -3.47 -7.24
N SER A 358 -13.98 -4.73 -7.49
CA SER A 358 -14.04 -5.34 -8.82
C SER A 358 -15.21 -4.85 -9.68
N THR A 359 -16.40 -4.71 -9.09
CA THR A 359 -17.64 -4.36 -9.80
C THR A 359 -18.07 -2.92 -9.56
N GLY A 360 -17.68 -2.34 -8.42
CA GLY A 360 -18.23 -1.09 -7.94
C GLY A 360 -19.64 -1.23 -7.39
N GLU A 361 -20.19 -2.42 -7.16
CA GLU A 361 -21.52 -2.55 -6.54
C GLU A 361 -21.46 -2.28 -5.02
N ALA A 362 -22.58 -1.94 -4.40
CA ALA A 362 -22.64 -1.74 -2.95
C ALA A 362 -22.40 -3.08 -2.24
N SER A 363 -21.47 -3.09 -1.29
CA SER A 363 -21.16 -4.27 -0.46
C SER A 363 -21.67 -4.13 0.97
N GLU A 364 -21.77 -2.90 1.47
CA GLU A 364 -22.37 -2.57 2.77
C GLU A 364 -23.37 -1.43 2.59
N PHE A 365 -24.67 -1.74 2.68
CA PHE A 365 -25.77 -0.79 2.44
C PHE A 365 -26.00 0.22 3.57
N THR A 366 -25.25 0.10 4.66
CA THR A 366 -25.28 1.08 5.76
C THR A 366 -24.77 2.42 5.25
N VAL A 367 -25.39 3.51 5.70
CA VAL A 367 -24.95 4.87 5.42
C VAL A 367 -24.62 5.53 6.76
N HIS A 368 -23.35 5.81 6.99
CA HIS A 368 -22.90 6.56 8.16
C HIS A 368 -22.44 7.98 7.85
N SER A 369 -22.64 8.88 8.81
CA SER A 369 -22.21 10.28 8.73
C SER A 369 -20.68 10.38 8.58
N GLY A 370 -19.90 9.61 9.35
CA GLY A 370 -18.43 9.62 9.34
C GLY A 370 -17.83 9.41 7.94
N PRO A 371 -18.00 8.24 7.29
CA PRO A 371 -17.44 7.97 5.96
C PRO A 371 -17.85 9.02 4.91
N ASN A 372 -19.07 9.54 4.99
CA ASN A 372 -19.57 10.59 4.11
C ASN A 372 -18.89 11.94 4.37
N LEU A 373 -18.72 12.33 5.64
CA LEU A 373 -17.97 13.52 6.04
C LEU A 373 -16.53 13.45 5.53
N TRP A 374 -15.88 12.29 5.66
CA TRP A 374 -14.54 12.04 5.12
C TRP A 374 -14.47 12.17 3.61
N LEU A 375 -15.46 11.66 2.87
CA LEU A 375 -15.54 11.89 1.42
C LEU A 375 -15.67 13.39 1.09
N GLY A 376 -16.45 14.13 1.87
CA GLY A 376 -16.52 15.59 1.78
C GLY A 376 -15.17 16.26 2.05
N ILE A 377 -14.49 15.89 3.13
CA ILE A 377 -13.14 16.38 3.49
C ILE A 377 -12.15 16.09 2.36
N ALA A 378 -12.19 14.90 1.77
CA ALA A 378 -11.35 14.49 0.67
C ALA A 378 -11.55 15.36 -0.58
N VAL A 379 -12.80 15.69 -0.93
CA VAL A 379 -13.11 16.65 -2.00
C VAL A 379 -12.51 18.02 -1.71
N LEU A 380 -12.58 18.50 -0.47
CA LEU A 380 -12.05 19.81 -0.10
C LEU A 380 -10.53 19.85 -0.11
N GLN A 381 -9.87 18.79 0.36
CA GLN A 381 -8.41 18.63 0.24
C GLN A 381 -7.99 18.58 -1.23
N TYR A 382 -8.65 17.74 -2.03
CA TYR A 382 -8.41 17.69 -3.48
C TYR A 382 -8.56 19.06 -4.12
N THR A 383 -9.64 19.77 -3.83
CA THR A 383 -9.93 21.12 -4.35
C THR A 383 -8.81 22.09 -4.00
N LYS A 384 -8.36 22.08 -2.73
CA LYS A 384 -7.27 22.95 -2.26
C LYS A 384 -5.93 22.63 -2.94
N PHE A 385 -5.57 21.35 -3.09
CA PHE A 385 -4.28 20.98 -3.68
C PHE A 385 -4.25 21.10 -5.21
N SER A 386 -5.34 20.75 -5.89
CA SER A 386 -5.41 20.72 -7.36
C SER A 386 -5.90 22.02 -7.97
N GLN A 387 -6.56 22.89 -7.18
CA GLN A 387 -7.33 24.05 -7.65
C GLN A 387 -8.50 23.70 -8.59
N ASP A 388 -8.88 22.42 -8.66
CA ASP A 388 -9.99 21.92 -9.46
C ASP A 388 -11.27 21.82 -8.62
N ASN A 389 -12.24 22.67 -8.95
CA ASN A 389 -13.55 22.76 -8.27
C ASN A 389 -14.60 21.80 -8.83
N SER A 390 -14.27 20.93 -9.79
CA SER A 390 -15.23 20.08 -10.50
C SER A 390 -15.97 19.06 -9.63
N TYR A 391 -15.46 18.81 -8.41
CA TYR A 391 -16.08 17.94 -7.41
C TYR A 391 -16.70 18.71 -6.24
N LEU A 392 -16.56 20.03 -6.16
CA LEU A 392 -17.16 20.82 -5.07
C LEU A 392 -18.68 20.61 -4.93
N PRO A 393 -19.48 20.41 -6.00
CA PRO A 393 -20.89 20.03 -5.86
C PRO A 393 -21.12 18.74 -5.04
N LEU A 394 -20.21 17.76 -5.13
CA LEU A 394 -20.28 16.53 -4.33
C LEU A 394 -20.16 16.85 -2.83
N ALA A 395 -19.19 17.67 -2.43
CA ALA A 395 -19.07 18.13 -1.04
C ALA A 395 -20.29 18.93 -0.58
N LYS A 396 -20.82 19.84 -1.42
CA LYS A 396 -22.04 20.60 -1.09
C LYS A 396 -23.26 19.70 -0.92
N ASN A 397 -23.37 18.62 -1.70
CA ASN A 397 -24.44 17.63 -1.57
C ASN A 397 -24.35 16.88 -0.23
N ILE A 398 -23.15 16.45 0.15
CA ILE A 398 -22.88 15.84 1.45
C ILE A 398 -23.24 16.82 2.57
N ALA A 399 -22.81 18.09 2.47
CA ALA A 399 -23.12 19.12 3.45
C ALA A 399 -24.62 19.34 3.65
N ARG A 400 -25.40 19.44 2.56
CA ARG A 400 -26.87 19.56 2.65
C ARG A 400 -27.50 18.37 3.36
N TRP A 401 -27.02 17.16 3.10
CA TRP A 401 -27.51 15.95 3.77
C TRP A 401 -27.12 15.90 5.26
N ILE A 402 -25.88 16.23 5.60
CA ILE A 402 -25.40 16.28 6.99
C ILE A 402 -26.15 17.35 7.79
N MET A 403 -26.38 18.55 7.22
CA MET A 403 -27.16 19.60 7.89
C MET A 403 -28.60 19.14 8.16
N LYS A 404 -29.20 18.36 7.26
CA LYS A 404 -30.51 17.75 7.53
C LYS A 404 -30.46 16.79 8.73
N ILE A 405 -29.44 15.95 8.83
CA ILE A 405 -29.25 15.07 10.00
C ILE A 405 -29.04 15.91 11.28
N GLN A 406 -28.25 16.98 11.19
CA GLN A 406 -27.99 17.90 12.28
C GLN A 406 -29.28 18.54 12.81
N ASP A 407 -30.19 18.91 11.90
CA ASP A 407 -31.47 19.54 12.24
C ASP A 407 -32.45 18.60 12.97
N GLU A 408 -32.23 17.28 12.93
CA GLU A 408 -33.03 16.31 13.66
C GLU A 408 -32.69 16.23 15.16
N ASP A 409 -31.56 16.79 15.59
CA ASP A 409 -31.20 16.91 17.01
C ASP A 409 -31.47 18.32 17.52
N SER A 410 -32.17 18.43 18.65
CA SER A 410 -32.41 19.73 19.30
C SER A 410 -31.10 20.43 19.71
N GLY A 411 -30.06 19.65 20.03
CA GLY A 411 -28.72 20.15 20.34
C GLY A 411 -27.84 20.38 19.11
N LYS A 412 -28.35 20.14 17.90
CA LYS A 412 -27.64 20.27 16.62
C LYS A 412 -26.37 19.40 16.50
N GLY A 413 -26.38 18.21 17.11
CA GLY A 413 -25.34 17.20 16.92
C GLY A 413 -25.61 16.23 15.77
N LEU A 414 -24.57 15.53 15.34
CA LEU A 414 -24.65 14.53 14.27
C LEU A 414 -24.83 13.12 14.84
N ARG A 415 -25.89 12.43 14.41
CA ARG A 415 -26.06 10.99 14.64
C ARG A 415 -25.11 10.18 13.77
N GLY A 416 -24.96 8.90 14.10
CA GLY A 416 -24.17 7.94 13.33
C GLY A 416 -24.57 7.82 11.86
N GLY A 417 -25.84 8.10 11.54
CA GLY A 417 -26.43 8.05 10.21
C GLY A 417 -27.95 8.24 10.31
N PRO A 418 -28.69 8.22 9.19
CA PRO A 418 -30.13 8.50 9.16
C PRO A 418 -30.96 7.44 9.89
N ASN A 419 -30.50 6.19 9.91
CA ASN A 419 -31.19 5.08 10.58
C ASN A 419 -30.57 4.74 11.95
N THR A 420 -29.80 5.67 12.51
CA THR A 420 -28.97 5.44 13.68
C THR A 420 -29.36 6.40 14.80
N LEU A 421 -29.54 5.87 16.01
CA LEU A 421 -29.96 6.66 17.17
C LEU A 421 -28.80 7.19 18.02
N TRP A 422 -27.62 6.57 17.90
CA TRP A 422 -26.43 6.99 18.64
C TRP A 422 -25.75 8.20 18.00
N TYR A 423 -25.01 8.95 18.82
CA TYR A 423 -24.17 10.06 18.41
C TYR A 423 -22.72 9.71 18.74
N SER A 424 -21.77 10.04 17.86
CA SER A 424 -20.34 9.82 18.08
C SER A 424 -19.61 11.16 18.19
N THR A 425 -18.71 11.26 19.16
CA THR A 425 -17.80 12.40 19.30
C THR A 425 -16.90 12.53 18.07
N GLU A 426 -16.40 11.43 17.52
CA GLU A 426 -15.57 11.40 16.29
C GLU A 426 -16.33 11.96 15.10
N HIS A 427 -17.55 11.49 14.82
CA HIS A 427 -18.36 12.00 13.71
C HIS A 427 -18.68 13.50 13.84
N ASN A 428 -18.83 13.99 15.07
CA ASN A 428 -19.05 15.43 15.30
C ASN A 428 -17.73 16.20 15.12
N LEU A 429 -16.58 15.67 15.51
CA LEU A 429 -15.27 16.26 15.21
C LEU A 429 -14.99 16.30 13.70
N ASP A 430 -15.34 15.25 12.96
CA ASP A 430 -15.29 15.22 11.49
C ASP A 430 -16.21 16.29 10.90
N GLY A 431 -17.43 16.42 11.43
CA GLY A 431 -18.41 17.42 11.00
C GLY A 431 -17.89 18.84 11.18
N PHE A 432 -17.32 19.15 12.34
CA PHE A 432 -16.71 20.44 12.61
C PHE A 432 -15.59 20.76 11.61
N ALA A 433 -14.68 19.81 11.38
CA ALA A 433 -13.59 19.96 10.42
C ALA A 433 -14.13 20.21 9.00
N PHE A 434 -15.03 19.34 8.54
CA PHE A 434 -15.65 19.43 7.21
C PHE A 434 -16.32 20.78 6.97
N PHE A 435 -17.20 21.23 7.87
CA PHE A 435 -17.89 22.51 7.73
C PHE A 435 -16.93 23.70 7.81
N SER A 436 -15.92 23.64 8.69
CA SER A 436 -14.89 24.68 8.78
C SER A 436 -14.09 24.81 7.48
N MET A 437 -13.70 23.68 6.88
CA MET A 437 -12.99 23.65 5.60
C MET A 437 -13.88 24.12 4.45
N LEU A 438 -15.15 23.71 4.44
CA LEU A 438 -16.10 24.09 3.41
C LEU A 438 -16.39 25.59 3.46
N TYR A 439 -16.55 26.17 4.66
CA TYR A 439 -16.65 27.61 4.85
C TYR A 439 -15.39 28.34 4.35
N LYS A 440 -14.18 27.86 4.69
CA LYS A 440 -12.92 28.46 4.20
C LYS A 440 -12.88 28.53 2.66
N ILE A 441 -13.40 27.51 1.97
CA ILE A 441 -13.42 27.45 0.49
C ILE A 441 -14.56 28.29 -0.12
N THR A 442 -15.75 28.25 0.46
CA THR A 442 -16.97 28.81 -0.16
C THR A 442 -17.37 30.19 0.36
N GLN A 443 -16.93 30.55 1.56
CA GLN A 443 -17.36 31.75 2.30
C GLN A 443 -18.87 31.80 2.56
N GLU A 444 -19.56 30.65 2.57
CA GLU A 444 -21.00 30.56 2.86
C GLU A 444 -21.25 30.40 4.37
N ASP A 445 -21.88 31.41 4.97
CA ASP A 445 -22.14 31.52 6.40
C ASP A 445 -22.90 30.32 7.00
N SER A 446 -23.77 29.67 6.21
CA SER A 446 -24.50 28.48 6.64
C SER A 446 -23.58 27.35 7.10
N TYR A 447 -22.40 27.20 6.48
CA TYR A 447 -21.42 26.19 6.89
C TYR A 447 -20.65 26.60 8.14
N ARG A 448 -20.35 27.89 8.32
CA ARG A 448 -19.78 28.39 9.58
C ARG A 448 -20.75 28.10 10.73
N ASP A 449 -22.03 28.41 10.55
CA ASP A 449 -23.05 28.27 11.58
C ASP A 449 -23.33 26.79 11.92
N ALA A 450 -23.31 25.90 10.92
CA ALA A 450 -23.37 24.45 11.11
C ALA A 450 -22.17 23.95 11.94
N GLY A 451 -20.95 24.37 11.62
CA GLY A 451 -19.74 24.04 12.37
C GLY A 451 -19.77 24.54 13.81
N LEU A 452 -20.21 25.79 14.04
CA LEU A 452 -20.38 26.35 15.39
C LEU A 452 -21.41 25.57 16.21
N SER A 453 -22.51 25.15 15.59
CA SER A 453 -23.53 24.35 16.25
C SER A 453 -22.98 23.00 16.72
N ILE A 454 -22.16 22.34 15.90
CA ILE A 454 -21.44 21.11 16.29
C ILE A 454 -20.47 21.38 17.45
N LEU A 455 -19.74 22.50 17.41
CA LEU A 455 -18.80 22.86 18.47
C LEU A 455 -19.51 23.02 19.82
N PHE A 456 -20.68 23.68 19.83
CA PHE A 456 -21.51 23.78 21.03
C PHE A 456 -22.03 22.42 21.49
N TRP A 457 -22.43 21.56 20.55
CA TRP A 457 -22.85 20.20 20.87
C TRP A 457 -21.72 19.38 21.52
N LEU A 458 -20.49 19.45 20.99
CA LEU A 458 -19.31 18.78 21.54
C LEU A 458 -19.05 19.27 22.98
N LYS A 459 -19.08 20.59 23.20
CA LYS A 459 -18.94 21.17 24.54
C LYS A 459 -20.00 20.65 25.52
N ALA A 460 -21.24 20.49 25.06
CA ALA A 460 -22.34 20.10 25.92
C ALA A 460 -22.48 18.58 26.16
N ASN A 461 -21.86 17.73 25.33
CA ASN A 461 -22.10 16.27 25.36
C ASN A 461 -20.83 15.41 25.39
N ALA A 462 -19.72 15.89 24.84
CA ALA A 462 -18.44 15.16 24.79
C ALA A 462 -17.41 15.71 25.80
N TYR A 463 -17.48 17.02 26.07
CA TYR A 463 -16.64 17.77 26.99
C TYR A 463 -17.47 18.39 28.14
N ASP A 464 -18.52 17.69 28.56
CA ASP A 464 -19.52 18.19 29.50
C ASP A 464 -19.01 18.26 30.96
N SER A 465 -17.86 17.65 31.23
CA SER A 465 -17.01 17.93 32.38
C SER A 465 -15.69 18.56 31.93
N LEU A 466 -15.17 19.50 32.72
CA LEU A 466 -13.79 20.00 32.55
C LEU A 466 -12.74 18.89 32.77
N ASP A 467 -13.15 17.80 33.42
CA ASP A 467 -12.33 16.62 33.65
C ASP A 467 -12.41 15.62 32.48
N ILE A 468 -11.28 14.97 32.22
CA ILE A 468 -11.11 13.83 31.29
C ILE A 468 -11.62 12.55 32.00
N PRO A 469 -12.31 11.60 31.33
CA PRO A 469 -12.29 11.23 29.91
C PRO A 469 -13.21 12.03 28.98
N ILE A 470 -12.78 12.15 27.72
CA ILE A 470 -13.66 12.50 26.61
C ILE A 470 -14.59 11.32 26.35
N LYS A 471 -15.89 11.59 26.28
CA LYS A 471 -16.91 10.57 26.01
C LYS A 471 -16.86 10.14 24.54
N ARG A 472 -17.05 8.85 24.26
CA ARG A 472 -17.16 8.33 22.88
C ARG A 472 -18.38 8.91 22.15
N GLY A 473 -19.42 9.29 22.89
CA GLY A 473 -20.62 9.89 22.33
C GLY A 473 -21.60 10.40 23.37
N LYS A 474 -22.71 10.99 22.91
CA LYS A 474 -23.78 11.48 23.81
C LYS A 474 -24.37 10.31 24.60
N GLY A 475 -24.20 10.35 25.92
CA GLY A 475 -24.63 9.29 26.82
C GLY A 475 -23.76 8.03 26.77
N ASP A 476 -22.59 8.07 26.14
CA ASP A 476 -21.67 6.93 26.02
C ASP A 476 -20.29 7.30 26.57
N ALA A 477 -20.02 6.87 27.81
CA ALA A 477 -18.77 7.12 28.52
C ALA A 477 -17.66 6.08 28.21
N THR A 478 -17.88 5.20 27.24
CA THR A 478 -16.83 4.29 26.75
C THR A 478 -15.61 5.09 26.29
N ILE A 479 -14.41 4.62 26.61
CA ILE A 479 -13.15 5.24 26.17
C ILE A 479 -12.83 4.71 24.76
N ALA A 480 -12.74 5.62 23.80
CA ALA A 480 -12.27 5.37 22.44
C ALA A 480 -11.07 6.28 22.14
N THR A 481 -9.92 5.69 21.84
CA THR A 481 -8.63 6.39 21.70
C THR A 481 -8.60 7.42 20.58
N ASP A 482 -9.29 7.14 19.47
CA ASP A 482 -9.47 8.07 18.34
C ASP A 482 -10.03 9.44 18.76
N THR A 483 -10.99 9.49 19.70
CA THR A 483 -11.61 10.74 20.16
C THR A 483 -10.60 11.72 20.78
N TYR A 484 -9.50 11.21 21.34
CA TYR A 484 -8.43 12.04 21.91
C TYR A 484 -7.56 12.64 20.79
N ALA A 485 -7.15 11.82 19.81
CA ALA A 485 -6.40 12.28 18.65
C ALA A 485 -7.23 13.29 17.81
N TRP A 486 -8.50 12.99 17.57
CA TRP A 486 -9.39 13.83 16.74
C TRP A 486 -9.68 15.17 17.41
N SER A 487 -9.73 15.20 18.74
CA SER A 487 -9.88 16.47 19.47
C SER A 487 -8.71 17.41 19.14
N ILE A 488 -7.48 16.89 19.11
CA ILE A 488 -6.30 17.69 18.72
C ILE A 488 -6.34 18.03 17.23
N ALA A 489 -6.63 17.06 16.36
CA ALA A 489 -6.54 17.24 14.91
C ALA A 489 -7.65 18.13 14.31
N SER A 490 -8.88 18.01 14.80
CA SER A 490 -10.05 18.76 14.30
C SER A 490 -10.16 20.16 14.93
N LEU A 491 -10.04 20.26 16.27
CA LEU A 491 -10.24 21.53 16.96
C LEU A 491 -8.95 22.34 17.07
N GLY A 492 -7.80 21.68 17.24
CA GLY A 492 -6.51 22.30 17.51
C GLY A 492 -6.33 22.68 18.99
N PRO A 493 -5.08 22.78 19.49
CA PRO A 493 -4.81 23.01 20.91
C PRO A 493 -5.39 24.32 21.46
N GLN A 494 -5.30 25.42 20.71
CA GLN A 494 -5.82 26.72 21.16
C GLN A 494 -7.34 26.68 21.37
N ARG A 495 -8.09 26.09 20.44
CA ARG A 495 -9.56 26.00 20.57
C ARG A 495 -9.98 25.10 21.72
N LEU A 496 -9.24 24.02 21.98
CA LEU A 496 -9.47 23.18 23.15
C LEU A 496 -9.32 23.98 24.44
N ILE A 497 -8.26 24.78 24.56
CA ILE A 497 -8.05 25.68 25.70
C ILE A 497 -9.20 26.67 25.83
N ASP A 498 -9.65 27.27 24.72
CA ASP A 498 -10.77 28.22 24.71
C ASP A 498 -12.10 27.55 25.13
N LEU A 499 -12.23 26.24 24.95
CA LEU A 499 -13.35 25.43 25.43
C LEU A 499 -13.22 25.00 26.89
N GLY A 500 -12.08 25.25 27.54
CA GLY A 500 -11.78 24.85 28.91
C GLY A 500 -11.08 23.49 29.03
N MET A 501 -10.61 22.92 27.93
CA MET A 501 -9.94 21.61 27.88
C MET A 501 -8.42 21.78 27.83
N ASP A 502 -7.68 20.92 28.54
CA ASP A 502 -6.21 20.86 28.45
C ASP A 502 -5.78 19.83 27.39
N PRO A 503 -5.20 20.29 26.25
CA PRO A 503 -4.77 19.39 25.17
C PRO A 503 -3.60 18.47 25.59
N GLU A 504 -2.75 18.89 26.53
CA GLU A 504 -1.68 18.04 27.07
C GLU A 504 -2.26 16.94 27.97
N ALA A 505 -3.26 17.28 28.79
CA ALA A 505 -3.96 16.31 29.63
C ALA A 505 -4.72 15.27 28.79
N ILE A 506 -5.36 15.68 27.68
CA ILE A 506 -6.02 14.78 26.72
C ILE A 506 -5.04 13.71 26.22
N MET A 507 -3.86 14.15 25.75
CA MET A 507 -2.86 13.22 25.22
C MET A 507 -2.24 12.34 26.30
N ARG A 508 -2.05 12.87 27.51
CA ARG A 508 -1.55 12.11 28.67
C ARG A 508 -2.53 11.00 29.07
N PHE A 509 -3.81 11.32 29.14
CA PHE A 509 -4.83 10.34 29.48
C PHE A 509 -4.90 9.21 28.44
N ALA A 510 -4.87 9.55 27.15
CA ALA A 510 -4.83 8.57 26.07
C ALA A 510 -3.62 7.64 26.20
N LYS A 511 -2.44 8.18 26.48
CA LYS A 511 -1.22 7.39 26.74
C LYS A 511 -1.39 6.45 27.94
N ASP A 512 -1.87 6.96 29.07
CA ASP A 512 -1.91 6.21 30.32
C ASP A 512 -3.00 5.11 30.37
N ASN A 513 -4.06 5.26 29.55
CA ASN A 513 -5.22 4.38 29.53
C ASN A 513 -5.34 3.51 28.29
N CYS A 514 -4.84 3.96 27.15
CA CYS A 514 -4.96 3.27 25.86
C CYS A 514 -3.60 2.85 25.29
N GLY A 515 -2.48 3.35 25.86
CA GLY A 515 -1.14 2.92 25.49
C GLY A 515 -0.90 1.46 25.88
N VAL A 516 -0.31 0.70 24.95
CA VAL A 516 0.04 -0.72 25.12
C VAL A 516 1.42 -1.01 24.59
N GLU A 517 2.03 -2.05 25.13
CA GLU A 517 3.28 -2.64 24.64
C GLU A 517 3.02 -4.14 24.43
N VAL A 518 3.26 -4.63 23.21
CA VAL A 518 2.91 -5.99 22.79
C VAL A 518 4.03 -6.60 21.96
N GLU A 519 4.17 -7.92 22.03
CA GLU A 519 5.04 -8.66 21.11
C GLU A 519 4.31 -8.88 19.79
N PHE A 520 4.76 -8.18 18.74
CA PHE A 520 4.21 -8.30 17.40
C PHE A 520 4.90 -9.44 16.65
N GLN A 521 4.11 -10.44 16.24
CA GLN A 521 4.56 -11.53 15.39
C GLN A 521 4.59 -11.06 13.93
N ARG A 522 5.78 -11.09 13.33
CA ARG A 522 5.98 -10.66 11.95
C ARG A 522 5.75 -11.84 10.99
N PRO A 523 5.30 -11.57 9.75
CA PRO A 523 5.11 -12.62 8.73
C PRO A 523 6.37 -13.41 8.34
N ASP A 524 7.57 -12.95 8.70
CA ASP A 524 8.84 -13.62 8.46
C ASP A 524 9.32 -14.51 9.63
N ASN A 525 8.40 -14.93 10.52
CA ASN A 525 8.64 -15.76 11.70
C ASN A 525 9.55 -15.12 12.77
N GLY A 526 9.75 -13.80 12.72
CA GLY A 526 10.39 -13.03 13.77
C GLY A 526 9.35 -12.35 14.68
N SER A 527 9.72 -12.08 15.93
CA SER A 527 8.93 -11.24 16.83
C SER A 527 9.68 -9.96 17.18
N VAL A 528 8.92 -8.88 17.44
CA VAL A 528 9.47 -7.59 17.88
C VAL A 528 8.55 -6.97 18.90
N LEU A 529 9.12 -6.42 19.98
CA LEU A 529 8.37 -5.64 20.97
C LEU A 529 8.03 -4.27 20.38
N VAL A 530 6.74 -3.93 20.40
CA VAL A 530 6.22 -2.69 19.83
C VAL A 530 5.37 -1.97 20.86
N LYS A 531 5.50 -0.64 20.92
CA LYS A 531 4.60 0.24 21.68
C LYS A 531 3.63 0.96 20.76
N GLY A 532 2.39 1.11 21.21
CA GLY A 532 1.37 1.81 20.44
C GLY A 532 0.13 2.07 21.26
N PHE A 533 -0.99 2.24 20.57
CA PHE A 533 -2.28 2.54 21.16
C PHE A 533 -3.31 1.51 20.75
N ASP A 534 -4.14 1.10 21.71
CA ASP A 534 -5.27 0.21 21.52
C ASP A 534 -6.51 0.97 21.00
N PHE A 535 -7.45 0.22 20.44
CA PHE A 535 -8.78 0.68 20.08
C PHE A 535 -9.60 1.14 21.29
N ALA A 536 -9.32 0.60 22.47
CA ALA A 536 -10.09 0.94 23.66
C ALA A 536 -9.16 1.12 24.86
N ARG A 537 -9.75 1.35 26.03
CA ARG A 537 -9.00 1.31 27.29
C ARG A 537 -8.30 -0.04 27.44
N ALA A 538 -6.98 -0.04 27.45
CA ALA A 538 -6.17 -1.26 27.47
C ALA A 538 -6.34 -2.09 28.76
N ARG A 539 -6.66 -1.42 29.88
CA ARG A 539 -6.77 -2.09 31.19
C ARG A 539 -8.06 -2.90 31.28
N HIS A 540 -7.93 -4.16 31.72
CA HIS A 540 -9.02 -5.10 32.00
C HIS A 540 -9.81 -5.59 30.79
N ILE A 541 -9.26 -5.47 29.57
CA ILE A 541 -9.83 -6.11 28.39
C ILE A 541 -9.41 -7.59 28.34
N ALA A 542 -10.39 -8.49 28.18
CA ALA A 542 -10.18 -9.93 28.21
C ALA A 542 -9.25 -10.46 27.11
N ARG A 543 -9.20 -9.79 25.95
CA ARG A 543 -8.30 -10.14 24.83
C ARG A 543 -6.85 -9.65 25.00
N GLY A 544 -6.53 -8.95 26.08
CA GLY A 544 -5.25 -8.27 26.23
C GLY A 544 -5.12 -7.01 25.35
N GLY A 545 -3.96 -6.37 25.43
CA GLY A 545 -3.65 -5.18 24.62
C GLY A 545 -3.41 -5.53 23.15
N VAL A 546 -3.93 -4.70 22.25
CA VAL A 546 -3.73 -4.81 20.80
C VAL A 546 -3.35 -3.43 20.28
N ILE A 547 -2.29 -3.32 19.49
CA ILE A 547 -1.94 -2.05 18.84
C ILE A 547 -2.80 -1.89 17.59
N SER A 548 -3.53 -0.78 17.49
CA SER A 548 -4.09 -0.27 16.24
C SER A 548 -3.04 0.56 15.52
N ALA A 549 -2.63 0.13 14.33
CA ALA A 549 -1.63 0.86 13.55
C ALA A 549 -2.17 2.23 13.10
N GLU A 550 -3.44 2.26 12.71
CA GLU A 550 -4.13 3.50 12.35
C GLU A 550 -4.14 4.49 13.52
N TRP A 551 -4.65 4.08 14.68
CA TRP A 551 -4.84 4.98 15.80
C TRP A 551 -3.52 5.38 16.45
N THR A 552 -2.51 4.52 16.41
CA THR A 552 -1.15 4.89 16.80
C THR A 552 -0.59 5.97 15.87
N ALA A 553 -0.85 5.89 14.56
CA ALA A 553 -0.40 6.91 13.61
C ALA A 553 -1.15 8.24 13.82
N GLN A 554 -2.45 8.18 14.12
CA GLN A 554 -3.27 9.33 14.50
C GLN A 554 -2.74 10.03 15.77
N MET A 555 -2.33 9.26 16.79
CA MET A 555 -1.69 9.79 17.99
C MET A 555 -0.32 10.42 17.68
N ALA A 556 0.49 9.77 16.85
CA ALA A 556 1.77 10.33 16.40
C ALA A 556 1.59 11.67 15.67
N LEU A 557 0.58 11.78 14.79
CA LEU A 557 0.22 13.03 14.14
C LEU A 557 -0.21 14.10 15.16
N SER A 558 -1.04 13.73 16.14
CA SER A 558 -1.50 14.65 17.20
C SER A 558 -0.34 15.20 18.05
N TYR A 559 0.67 14.37 18.34
CA TYR A 559 1.91 14.85 18.97
C TYR A 559 2.68 15.84 18.09
N LYS A 560 2.73 15.63 16.76
CA LYS A 560 3.31 16.64 15.85
C LYS A 560 2.53 17.95 15.86
N LEU A 561 1.21 17.90 15.96
CA LEU A 561 0.37 19.10 16.06
C LEU A 561 0.62 19.88 17.36
N LEU A 562 0.79 19.18 18.49
CA LEU A 562 1.21 19.82 19.74
C LEU A 562 2.61 20.42 19.65
N SER A 563 3.56 19.69 19.06
CA SER A 563 4.91 20.20 18.84
C SER A 563 4.89 21.52 18.05
N ARG A 564 4.13 21.60 16.95
CA ARG A 564 3.95 22.84 16.18
C ARG A 564 3.26 23.95 16.97
N TYR A 565 2.28 23.60 17.79
CA TYR A 565 1.59 24.57 18.64
C TYR A 565 2.55 25.22 19.64
N PHE A 566 3.39 24.42 20.31
CA PHE A 566 4.39 24.94 21.25
C PHE A 566 5.53 25.68 20.54
N ALA A 567 5.95 25.23 19.36
CA ALA A 567 6.89 25.97 18.51
C ALA A 567 6.35 27.38 18.17
N ALA A 568 5.06 27.49 17.82
CA ALA A 568 4.41 28.78 17.54
C ALA A 568 4.21 29.67 18.79
N LYS A 569 4.48 29.15 19.99
CA LYS A 569 4.47 29.86 21.27
C LYS A 569 5.89 30.08 21.83
N ASP A 570 6.92 29.77 21.05
CA ASP A 570 8.33 29.82 21.45
C ASP A 570 8.68 28.95 22.68
N ASP A 571 7.90 27.89 22.94
CA ASP A 571 8.15 26.90 24.01
C ASP A 571 8.97 25.73 23.45
N ILE A 572 10.29 25.92 23.42
CA ILE A 572 11.26 24.98 22.84
C ILE A 572 11.29 23.64 23.59
N GLU A 573 11.11 23.66 24.92
CA GLU A 573 11.13 22.45 25.74
C GLU A 573 9.95 21.54 25.37
N LYS A 574 8.73 22.09 25.34
CA LYS A 574 7.54 21.32 24.97
C LYS A 574 7.52 20.95 23.49
N GLU A 575 7.99 21.84 22.61
CA GLU A 575 8.17 21.51 21.19
C GLU A 575 8.97 20.22 21.03
N LEU A 576 10.13 20.13 21.69
CA LEU A 576 11.03 18.99 21.60
C LEU A 576 10.43 17.73 22.23
N ILE A 577 9.77 17.87 23.39
CA ILE A 577 9.09 16.74 24.05
C ILE A 577 8.07 16.10 23.11
N TYR A 578 7.20 16.91 22.49
CA TYR A 578 6.14 16.39 21.63
C TYR A 578 6.66 15.93 20.27
N LYS A 579 7.72 16.56 19.74
CA LYS A 579 8.42 16.08 18.56
C LYS A 579 9.01 14.69 18.78
N ASN A 580 9.71 14.48 19.89
CA ASN A 580 10.33 13.19 20.22
C ASN A 580 9.27 12.09 20.44
N LYS A 581 8.14 12.40 21.09
CA LYS A 581 7.02 11.45 21.22
C LYS A 581 6.44 11.05 19.86
N ALA A 582 6.28 12.00 18.94
CA ALA A 582 5.81 11.69 17.60
C ALA A 582 6.79 10.79 16.83
N GLU A 583 8.09 11.07 16.93
CA GLU A 583 9.14 10.26 16.32
C GLU A 583 9.21 8.86 16.93
N GLU A 584 9.06 8.72 18.25
CA GLU A 584 8.98 7.43 18.96
C GLU A 584 7.86 6.56 18.39
N TYR A 585 6.61 7.05 18.35
CA TYR A 585 5.50 6.22 17.85
C TYR A 585 5.56 5.95 16.34
N LEU A 586 6.21 6.81 15.55
CA LEU A 586 6.51 6.50 14.14
C LEU A 586 7.58 5.41 14.00
N GLU A 587 8.60 5.40 14.86
CA GLU A 587 9.59 4.32 14.94
C GLU A 587 8.91 3.00 15.31
N GLU A 588 8.03 3.00 16.30
CA GLU A 588 7.29 1.83 16.73
C GLU A 588 6.38 1.27 15.63
N LEU A 589 5.62 2.14 14.94
CA LEU A 589 4.86 1.73 13.76
C LEU A 589 5.74 1.15 12.66
N SER A 590 6.93 1.72 12.47
CA SER A 590 7.87 1.24 11.44
C SER A 590 8.36 -0.19 11.73
N LYS A 591 8.37 -0.62 13.00
CA LYS A 591 8.63 -2.03 13.36
C LYS A 591 7.51 -2.98 12.94
N MET A 592 6.29 -2.48 12.72
CA MET A 592 5.13 -3.27 12.28
C MET A 592 5.01 -3.36 10.75
N ILE A 593 5.92 -2.75 9.99
CA ILE A 593 5.88 -2.79 8.52
C ILE A 593 6.04 -4.23 8.04
N ILE A 594 5.04 -4.67 7.26
CA ILE A 594 5.01 -5.94 6.56
C ILE A 594 5.26 -5.73 5.08
N SER A 595 5.72 -6.77 4.41
CA SER A 595 5.78 -6.77 2.95
C SER A 595 4.44 -7.20 2.39
N SER A 596 3.93 -6.45 1.41
CA SER A 596 2.65 -6.74 0.76
C SER A 596 2.49 -8.22 0.39
N PRO A 597 1.36 -8.85 0.81
CA PRO A 597 1.11 -10.28 0.60
C PRO A 597 0.78 -10.64 -0.86
N SER A 598 0.27 -9.71 -1.68
CA SER A 598 -0.18 -10.03 -3.04
C SER A 598 0.91 -9.82 -4.10
N ARG A 599 0.67 -10.44 -5.27
CA ARG A 599 1.48 -10.20 -6.46
C ARG A 599 1.34 -8.78 -7.01
N THR A 600 0.19 -8.14 -6.79
CA THR A 600 -0.12 -6.78 -7.26
C THR A 600 0.66 -5.74 -6.47
N GLY A 601 0.81 -5.94 -5.16
CA GLY A 601 1.56 -5.03 -4.31
C GLY A 601 3.07 -5.19 -4.37
N GLN A 602 3.60 -6.14 -5.17
CA GLN A 602 5.02 -6.26 -5.49
C GLN A 602 5.95 -6.25 -4.26
N GLY A 603 5.52 -6.82 -3.13
CA GLY A 603 6.29 -6.82 -1.87
C GLY A 603 6.58 -5.44 -1.27
N GLN A 604 5.91 -4.38 -1.74
CA GLN A 604 6.02 -3.03 -1.17
C GLN A 604 5.63 -3.05 0.31
N GLY A 605 6.22 -2.15 1.11
CA GLY A 605 5.89 -2.04 2.53
C GLY A 605 4.47 -1.53 2.73
N CYS A 606 3.72 -2.14 3.64
CA CYS A 606 2.44 -1.64 4.14
C CYS A 606 2.32 -1.93 5.64
N LEU A 607 1.35 -1.33 6.31
CA LEU A 607 1.05 -1.64 7.71
C LEU A 607 -0.12 -2.60 7.81
N PRO A 608 -0.09 -3.53 8.79
CA PRO A 608 -1.28 -4.26 9.17
C PRO A 608 -2.30 -3.32 9.83
N TYR A 609 -3.55 -3.75 9.91
CA TYR A 609 -4.57 -2.98 10.65
C TYR A 609 -4.26 -2.92 12.15
N ALA A 610 -3.82 -4.04 12.70
CA ALA A 610 -3.54 -4.20 14.13
C ALA A 610 -2.40 -5.19 14.38
N SER A 611 -1.90 -5.25 15.61
CA SER A 611 -0.89 -6.23 16.05
C SER A 611 -1.42 -7.66 16.17
N SER A 612 -2.74 -7.85 16.10
CA SER A 612 -3.40 -9.16 16.23
C SER A 612 -4.62 -9.23 15.30
N ASP A 613 -4.79 -10.38 14.67
CA ASP A 613 -5.88 -10.64 13.74
C ASP A 613 -7.12 -11.20 14.45
N PHE A 614 -8.30 -10.93 13.87
CA PHE A 614 -9.59 -11.40 14.37
C PHE A 614 -9.88 -11.15 15.86
N VAL A 615 -9.44 -10.00 16.39
CA VAL A 615 -9.70 -9.59 17.78
C VAL A 615 -10.79 -8.52 17.85
N ASP A 616 -11.65 -8.59 18.87
CA ASP A 616 -12.70 -7.58 19.12
C ASP A 616 -12.10 -6.20 19.37
N THR A 617 -12.50 -5.18 18.64
CA THR A 617 -11.99 -3.82 18.84
C THR A 617 -12.60 -3.11 20.06
N GLY A 618 -13.65 -3.68 20.68
CA GLY A 618 -14.45 -3.00 21.70
C GLY A 618 -15.43 -1.96 21.13
N HIS A 619 -15.52 -1.88 19.80
CA HIS A 619 -16.32 -0.91 19.06
C HIS A 619 -17.41 -1.56 18.20
N GLY A 620 -17.62 -2.86 18.36
CA GLY A 620 -18.68 -3.61 17.68
C GLY A 620 -18.24 -4.34 16.40
N TRP A 621 -16.94 -4.37 16.11
CA TRP A 621 -16.36 -5.18 15.04
C TRP A 621 -15.02 -5.79 15.46
N THR A 622 -14.56 -6.79 14.72
CA THR A 622 -13.25 -7.43 14.91
C THR A 622 -12.23 -6.92 13.90
N THR A 623 -10.94 -6.96 14.25
CA THR A 623 -9.87 -6.73 13.27
C THR A 623 -9.96 -7.73 12.09
N PRO A 624 -9.42 -7.37 10.91
CA PRO A 624 -9.34 -8.29 9.77
C PRO A 624 -8.69 -9.63 10.15
N LYS A 625 -9.02 -10.66 9.39
CA LYS A 625 -8.46 -12.00 9.52
C LYS A 625 -7.13 -12.09 8.78
N GLY A 626 -6.18 -12.81 9.36
CA GLY A 626 -4.91 -13.14 8.71
C GLY A 626 -3.72 -12.37 9.27
N GLU A 627 -2.65 -13.13 9.50
CA GLU A 627 -1.38 -12.66 10.06
C GLU A 627 -0.55 -11.79 9.08
N ASN A 628 -0.97 -11.70 7.82
CA ASN A 628 -0.28 -10.94 6.77
C ASN A 628 -1.27 -10.16 5.91
N THR A 629 -2.05 -9.28 6.55
CA THR A 629 -3.06 -8.44 5.90
C THR A 629 -2.64 -6.98 5.93
N GLY A 630 -2.46 -6.36 4.76
CA GLY A 630 -2.17 -4.93 4.62
C GLY A 630 -3.43 -4.08 4.74
N SER A 631 -3.40 -3.03 5.55
CA SER A 631 -4.51 -2.09 5.75
C SER A 631 -4.26 -0.76 5.04
N LEU A 632 -5.24 -0.34 4.25
CA LEU A 632 -5.20 0.92 3.51
C LEU A 632 -5.20 2.12 4.46
N SER A 633 -6.12 2.15 5.42
CA SER A 633 -6.23 3.25 6.40
C SER A 633 -4.97 3.38 7.26
N ALA A 634 -4.49 2.29 7.85
CA ALA A 634 -3.28 2.28 8.68
C ALA A 634 -2.06 2.78 7.92
N THR A 635 -1.88 2.29 6.68
CA THR A 635 -0.77 2.70 5.81
C THR A 635 -0.86 4.19 5.46
N ILE A 636 -2.04 4.70 5.11
CA ILE A 636 -2.21 6.13 4.79
C ILE A 636 -1.98 7.00 6.02
N TYR A 637 -2.53 6.68 7.19
CA TYR A 637 -2.30 7.50 8.38
C TYR A 637 -0.83 7.53 8.80
N ALA A 638 -0.10 6.42 8.66
CA ALA A 638 1.34 6.44 8.93
C ALA A 638 2.08 7.36 7.96
N ILE A 639 1.71 7.38 6.67
CA ILE A 639 2.23 8.35 5.69
C ILE A 639 1.89 9.78 6.13
N LEU A 640 0.63 10.06 6.47
CA LEU A 640 0.21 11.40 6.88
C LEU A 640 0.95 11.85 8.16
N ALA A 641 1.11 10.97 9.14
CA ALA A 641 1.85 11.23 10.37
C ALA A 641 3.35 11.45 10.10
N TYR A 642 3.97 10.66 9.22
CA TYR A 642 5.36 10.84 8.81
C TYR A 642 5.60 12.24 8.23
N TYR A 643 4.77 12.66 7.27
CA TYR A 643 4.83 14.00 6.71
C TYR A 643 4.25 15.10 7.62
N GLY A 644 3.60 14.71 8.72
CA GLY A 644 2.88 15.61 9.62
C GLY A 644 1.72 16.34 8.93
N PHE A 645 1.08 15.74 7.96
CA PHE A 645 -0.06 16.32 7.28
C PHE A 645 -1.35 16.10 8.08
N ASN A 646 -2.06 17.19 8.41
CA ASN A 646 -3.35 17.11 9.09
C ASN A 646 -4.49 17.06 8.05
N PRO A 647 -5.21 15.93 7.88
CA PRO A 647 -6.30 15.84 6.92
C PRO A 647 -7.54 16.65 7.32
N LEU A 648 -7.69 16.99 8.61
CA LEU A 648 -8.86 17.70 9.15
C LEU A 648 -8.72 19.23 9.11
N GLU A 649 -7.64 19.73 8.48
CA GLU A 649 -7.47 21.16 8.23
C GLU A 649 -6.94 21.38 6.80
N LEU A 650 -7.39 22.45 6.15
CA LEU A 650 -6.75 22.92 4.93
C LEU A 650 -5.38 23.50 5.28
N SER A 651 -4.32 22.73 5.00
CA SER A 651 -2.94 23.19 5.18
C SER A 651 -2.71 24.52 4.45
N LYS A 652 -1.94 25.41 5.07
CA LYS A 652 -1.54 26.67 4.44
C LYS A 652 -0.68 26.42 3.21
#